data_AF-A0A1J0RI43-F1
#
_entry.id   AF-A0A1J0RI43-F1
#
_cell.length_a   1.000
_cell.length_b   1.000
_cell.length_c   1.000
_cell.angle_alpha   90.00
_cell.angle_beta   90.00
_cell.angle_gamma   90.00
#
_symmetry.space_group_name_H-M   'P 1'
#
loop_
_entity.id
_entity.type
_entity.pdbx_description
1 polymer ?
#
loop_
_entity_poly.entity_id
_entity_poly.type
_entity_poly.pdbx_seq_one_letter_code
_entity_poly.pdbx_strand_id
1 'polypeptide(L)'
;MTDSFEADAIIELGLGNKSVELLHDNNVRTPVFSFTGDISQARLFIQALSALSEICTSTNSNQACLGIIQWLSAVHDCAEVANNFSSKIEAAIEKAADLKLESYYGGKINIGSIYKNSWYYREHLQSGELALVARLRRNILGDKSLENQIYADINILTKDGLCRHKRISTIIRAEKTLFYFSNINILSNIDVFNYLNDLETIPKYYEVCQHIEEEYNQEGIVRRLLQIRTGNPQAETQVIRRIILQMISFRLLRIHRPGLLQQDSTYLITRDFIGWLTCLVIAGVVSIDVVFQLCLDYYSKQNRKISLWSVVKNFTTQFTDACIPLISVNGNPIFLPKDLEINTFRLFHGELSIDEIPISLNCHLSVITLDNNLTNILLKTTPYLVDIIRITSAQDIWVHNPEVILEQRERDAQAYLTEEHFLVSDYAMQRNLLCSTINSYIEVDEIPLLFCHSGSESMTMFIQRSSSESIIVRKILSEALTAAKWHPNGTGVMLPPFIKAARQVDYLQALPDRIKPWFPQVYSVIERELFTSIDQEWEDKITYKEVIYEMSFVDGEEVSHFIKRNTPAPRIIARLYEIIFTFLRDNIHCENRIAVLDKTLEISYFKKIEDRLNLCQKTAPQTFCSELLDSEKIIINGYEYLNIRTLLRLFRSNPEYQNLLEPRYHSLVMGDTNTENIKLGNTTQLIKIQNMIDLQCSEEDIAEALEEINAENIQLKFLDPRAIGYQSEGDNCCDDYMYDYKPWHNSIGHYDEIHNEFFTIDMDTSAENPTITIKFIEKNEYQQAYQITDCAQKNINPLLDPTISGMEKYFAQVMNRIYDSTSSNSISLEEDPNWLLRFVFIMGTHFAAMPPFHFSSEHNGTIKDNILIQRRPVAIYCEGIKWLNWALEILQGKRDHFLGVSVQFSDHKMRGVI
;
A
#
# COMPACT_ATOMS: atom_id res chain seq x y z
N MET A 1 41.72 1.22 23.67
CA MET A 1 42.11 2.01 24.87
C MET A 1 42.14 3.51 24.58
N THR A 2 42.51 3.96 23.38
CA THR A 2 42.45 5.38 23.00
C THR A 2 41.03 5.85 22.70
N ASP A 3 40.25 5.07 21.94
CA ASP A 3 38.85 5.43 21.63
C ASP A 3 37.92 5.42 22.86
N SER A 4 38.30 4.76 23.96
CA SER A 4 37.53 4.77 25.21
C SER A 4 37.59 6.10 25.98
N PHE A 5 38.43 7.04 25.55
CA PHE A 5 38.45 8.40 26.11
C PHE A 5 37.41 9.33 25.48
N GLU A 6 36.70 8.88 24.42
CA GLU A 6 35.65 9.64 23.71
C GLU A 6 36.07 11.05 23.26
N ALA A 7 37.37 11.30 23.07
CA ALA A 7 37.86 12.61 22.63
C ALA A 7 37.27 12.98 21.25
N ASP A 8 37.06 14.28 21.03
CA ASP A 8 36.60 14.81 19.75
C ASP A 8 37.70 14.80 18.69
N ALA A 9 38.96 14.97 19.10
CA ALA A 9 40.16 14.85 18.26
C ALA A 9 41.42 14.62 19.12
N ILE A 10 42.46 14.06 18.51
CA ILE A 10 43.82 13.91 19.06
C ILE A 10 44.78 14.72 18.20
N ILE A 11 45.56 15.60 18.83
CA ILE A 11 46.47 16.50 18.12
C ILE A 11 47.91 16.25 18.57
N GLU A 12 48.78 15.87 17.63
CA GLU A 12 50.23 15.85 17.86
C GLU A 12 50.79 17.27 17.68
N LEU A 13 51.39 17.83 18.72
CA LEU A 13 52.08 19.13 18.63
C LEU A 13 53.55 18.90 18.26
N GLY A 14 53.97 19.33 17.06
CA GLY A 14 55.35 19.21 16.58
C GLY A 14 55.48 18.67 15.15
N LEU A 15 56.72 18.49 14.71
CA LEU A 15 57.06 18.08 13.32
C LEU A 15 57.12 16.55 13.12
N GLY A 16 56.75 15.76 14.13
CA GLY A 16 57.08 14.35 14.22
C GLY A 16 56.24 13.43 13.34
N ASN A 17 54.92 13.65 13.25
CA ASN A 17 53.88 12.82 12.63
C ASN A 17 53.88 11.32 13.01
N LYS A 18 54.89 10.85 13.76
CA LYS A 18 55.08 9.47 14.16
C LYS A 18 54.00 8.98 15.11
N SER A 19 53.45 9.85 15.95
CA SER A 19 52.35 9.46 16.84
C SER A 19 51.04 9.39 16.08
N VAL A 20 50.84 10.27 15.10
CA VAL A 20 49.71 10.21 14.16
C VAL A 20 49.74 8.90 13.36
N GLU A 21 50.87 8.59 12.71
CA GLU A 21 51.07 7.34 11.95
C GLU A 21 50.80 6.11 12.82
N LEU A 22 51.37 6.06 14.03
CA LEU A 22 51.14 4.96 14.95
C LEU A 22 49.65 4.78 15.30
N LEU A 23 48.91 5.87 15.49
CA LEU A 23 47.48 5.80 15.82
C LEU A 23 46.64 5.35 14.61
N HIS A 24 46.99 5.78 13.40
CA HIS A 24 46.37 5.28 12.17
C HIS A 24 46.65 3.80 11.93
N ASP A 25 47.90 3.35 12.09
CA ASP A 25 48.30 1.94 11.95
C ASP A 25 47.56 1.02 12.93
N ASN A 26 47.09 1.58 14.05
CA ASN A 26 46.29 0.87 15.05
C ASN A 26 44.77 1.06 14.88
N ASN A 27 44.32 1.61 13.75
CA ASN A 27 42.90 1.84 13.42
C ASN A 27 42.13 2.62 14.51
N VAL A 28 42.75 3.63 15.11
CA VAL A 28 42.07 4.53 16.06
C VAL A 28 40.98 5.29 15.31
N ARG A 29 39.74 5.27 15.82
CA ARG A 29 38.58 5.91 15.18
C ARG A 29 38.47 7.40 15.46
N THR A 30 39.07 7.85 16.55
CA THR A 30 39.13 9.27 16.92
C THR A 30 39.95 10.04 15.89
N PRO A 31 39.51 11.22 15.40
CA PRO A 31 40.28 12.02 14.44
C PRO A 31 41.68 12.34 14.97
N VAL A 32 42.73 12.03 14.21
CA VAL A 32 44.13 12.27 14.62
C VAL A 32 44.85 13.11 13.58
N PHE A 33 45.56 14.16 14.00
CA PHE A 33 46.36 14.98 13.09
C PHE A 33 47.55 15.62 13.80
N SER A 34 48.57 15.97 13.01
CA SER A 34 49.72 16.74 13.49
C SER A 34 49.51 18.23 13.25
N PHE A 35 49.90 19.03 14.21
CA PHE A 35 49.93 20.48 14.09
C PHE A 35 51.38 20.95 14.10
N THR A 36 51.81 21.44 12.93
CA THR A 36 53.20 21.87 12.67
C THR A 36 53.40 23.38 12.84
N GLY A 37 52.35 24.14 13.19
CA GLY A 37 52.39 25.59 13.36
C GLY A 37 51.83 26.40 12.19
N ASP A 38 51.34 25.76 11.12
CA ASP A 38 50.67 26.46 10.01
C ASP A 38 49.26 26.92 10.40
N ILE A 39 49.08 28.25 10.42
CA ILE A 39 47.81 28.92 10.76
C ILE A 39 46.68 28.51 9.80
N SER A 40 46.99 28.26 8.54
CA SER A 40 45.99 27.93 7.52
C SER A 40 45.39 26.54 7.77
N GLN A 41 46.23 25.56 8.10
CA GLN A 41 45.79 24.21 8.49
C GLN A 41 45.03 24.22 9.82
N ALA A 42 45.53 24.92 10.85
CA ALA A 42 44.83 25.04 12.13
C ALA A 42 43.42 25.63 11.99
N ARG A 43 43.24 26.61 11.10
CA ARG A 43 41.95 27.26 10.90
C ARG A 43 40.85 26.28 10.45
N LEU A 44 41.17 25.38 9.53
CA LEU A 44 40.23 24.39 9.00
C LEU A 44 39.79 23.39 10.06
N PHE A 45 40.74 22.88 10.86
CA PHE A 45 40.44 21.96 11.96
C PHE A 45 39.64 22.62 13.08
N ILE A 46 39.96 23.87 13.42
CA ILE A 46 39.20 24.64 14.41
C ILE A 46 37.78 24.89 13.92
N GLN A 47 37.57 25.17 12.63
CA GLN A 47 36.23 25.31 12.06
C GLN A 47 35.41 24.01 12.16
N ALA A 48 36.02 22.85 11.88
CA ALA A 48 35.36 21.56 12.03
C ALA A 48 34.99 21.25 13.49
N LEU A 49 35.91 21.50 14.43
CA LEU A 49 35.65 21.34 15.87
C LEU A 49 34.59 22.31 16.39
N SER A 50 34.58 23.55 15.90
CA SER A 50 33.55 24.55 16.20
C SER A 50 32.18 24.07 15.72
N ALA A 51 32.10 23.59 14.47
CA ALA A 51 30.88 23.03 13.92
C ALA A 51 30.37 21.84 14.74
N LEU A 52 31.26 20.92 15.10
CA LEU A 52 30.94 19.77 15.96
C LEU A 52 30.40 20.22 17.32
N SER A 53 31.06 21.19 17.96
CA SER A 53 30.63 21.73 19.25
C SER A 53 29.26 22.41 19.18
N GLU A 54 29.02 23.20 18.12
CA GLU A 54 27.75 23.90 17.90
C GLU A 54 26.59 22.90 17.70
N ILE A 55 26.81 21.84 16.91
CA ILE A 55 25.80 20.79 16.69
C ILE A 55 25.54 20.03 17.99
N CYS A 56 26.59 19.57 18.68
CA CYS A 56 26.48 18.79 19.93
C CYS A 56 25.75 19.53 21.05
N THR A 57 25.90 20.86 21.11
CA THR A 57 25.32 21.70 22.16
C THR A 57 24.01 22.38 21.74
N SER A 58 23.56 22.13 20.50
CA SER A 58 22.35 22.74 19.97
C SER A 58 21.12 22.36 20.79
N THR A 59 20.35 23.38 21.19
CA THR A 59 19.07 23.20 21.91
C THR A 59 17.85 23.54 21.05
N ASN A 60 18.10 24.07 19.85
CA ASN A 60 17.08 24.45 18.88
C ASN A 60 17.61 24.26 17.45
N SER A 61 16.70 24.22 16.49
CA SER A 61 17.01 23.95 15.08
C SER A 61 17.92 25.00 14.45
N ASN A 62 17.79 26.29 14.81
CA ASN A 62 18.64 27.35 14.25
C ASN A 62 20.13 27.18 14.61
N GLN A 63 20.43 26.82 15.86
CA GLN A 63 21.81 26.53 16.29
C GLN A 63 22.38 25.32 15.54
N ALA A 64 21.61 24.24 15.44
CA ALA A 64 22.03 23.07 14.68
C ALA A 64 22.30 23.39 13.20
N CYS A 65 21.43 24.19 12.57
CA CYS A 65 21.63 24.67 11.20
C CYS A 65 22.90 25.52 11.04
N LEU A 66 23.21 26.40 12.00
CA LEU A 66 24.46 27.16 11.99
C LEU A 66 25.69 26.24 12.06
N GLY A 67 25.64 25.23 12.93
CA GLY A 67 26.68 24.21 13.00
C GLY A 67 26.86 23.44 11.69
N ILE A 68 25.76 23.05 11.03
CA ILE A 68 25.80 22.40 9.70
C ILE A 68 26.43 23.33 8.65
N ILE A 69 26.07 24.63 8.63
CA ILE A 69 26.65 25.60 7.70
C ILE A 69 28.17 25.71 7.90
N GLN A 70 28.63 25.79 9.16
CA GLN A 70 30.05 25.84 9.49
C GLN A 70 30.77 24.57 9.01
N TRP A 71 30.16 23.40 9.22
CA TRP A 71 30.69 22.12 8.76
C TRP A 71 30.84 22.07 7.23
N LEU A 72 29.78 22.42 6.49
CA LEU A 72 29.81 22.42 5.03
C LEU A 72 30.87 23.37 4.48
N SER A 73 31.07 24.53 5.12
CA SER A 73 32.14 25.46 4.75
C SER A 73 33.52 24.86 4.97
N ALA A 74 33.76 24.20 6.11
CA ALA A 74 35.06 23.58 6.43
C ALA A 74 35.44 22.48 5.42
N VAL A 75 34.44 21.68 5.00
CA VAL A 75 34.64 20.61 4.01
C VAL A 75 34.83 21.14 2.60
N HIS A 76 34.15 22.24 2.24
CA HIS A 76 34.36 22.88 0.93
C HIS A 76 35.80 23.38 0.77
N ASP A 77 36.39 23.90 1.84
CA ASP A 77 37.75 24.43 1.83
C ASP A 77 38.83 23.32 1.87
N CYS A 78 38.53 22.12 2.43
CA CYS A 78 39.44 20.98 2.47
C CYS A 78 38.75 19.62 2.61
N ALA A 79 38.88 18.76 1.61
CA ALA A 79 38.29 17.42 1.61
C ALA A 79 38.84 16.48 2.71
N GLU A 80 40.09 16.68 3.15
CA GLU A 80 40.72 15.87 4.21
C GLU A 80 40.02 16.05 5.57
N VAL A 81 39.39 17.21 5.79
CA VAL A 81 38.59 17.48 6.99
C VAL A 81 37.37 16.56 7.05
N ALA A 82 36.72 16.29 5.90
CA ALA A 82 35.61 15.35 5.84
C ALA A 82 36.03 13.95 6.28
N ASN A 83 37.16 13.45 5.78
CA ASN A 83 37.66 12.11 6.09
C ASN A 83 37.89 11.91 7.60
N ASN A 84 38.38 12.95 8.26
CA ASN A 84 38.70 12.89 9.68
C ASN A 84 37.46 13.07 10.56
N PHE A 85 36.54 13.99 10.24
CA PHE A 85 35.49 14.42 11.17
C PHE A 85 34.07 13.92 10.84
N SER A 86 33.81 13.36 9.65
CA SER A 86 32.43 13.01 9.23
C SER A 86 31.72 12.09 10.23
N SER A 87 32.39 11.07 10.75
CA SER A 87 31.79 10.13 11.71
C SER A 87 31.34 10.80 13.03
N LYS A 88 32.12 11.78 13.52
CA LYS A 88 31.79 12.57 14.71
C LYS A 88 30.65 13.54 14.44
N ILE A 89 30.66 14.18 13.26
CA ILE A 89 29.58 15.09 12.84
C ILE A 89 28.28 14.32 12.68
N GLU A 90 28.29 13.16 12.03
CA GLU A 90 27.11 12.30 11.87
C GLU A 90 26.53 11.89 13.23
N ALA A 91 27.37 11.45 14.17
CA ALA A 91 26.94 11.12 15.53
C ALA A 91 26.38 12.35 16.30
N ALA A 92 26.88 13.55 16.03
CA ALA A 92 26.34 14.78 16.60
C ALA A 92 25.00 15.15 15.98
N ILE A 93 24.86 14.99 14.66
CA ILE A 93 23.60 15.22 13.92
C ILE A 93 22.52 14.25 14.38
N GLU A 94 22.85 12.98 14.63
CA GLU A 94 21.89 12.00 15.16
C GLU A 94 21.26 12.46 16.49
N LYS A 95 22.04 13.09 17.38
CA LYS A 95 21.52 13.65 18.65
C LYS A 95 20.60 14.84 18.45
N ALA A 96 20.82 15.62 17.39
CA ALA A 96 20.03 16.79 17.03
C ALA A 96 18.93 16.50 16.00
N ALA A 97 18.81 15.24 15.53
CA ALA A 97 18.07 14.91 14.32
C ALA A 97 16.58 15.27 14.42
N ASP A 98 15.97 15.05 15.60
CA ASP A 98 14.55 15.28 15.87
C ASP A 98 14.18 16.76 16.03
N LEU A 99 15.16 17.65 16.16
CA LEU A 99 14.90 19.09 16.12
C LEU A 99 14.31 19.42 14.75
N LYS A 100 13.28 20.27 14.73
CA LYS A 100 12.62 20.66 13.48
C LYS A 100 12.77 22.14 13.20
N LEU A 101 13.20 22.46 11.98
CA LEU A 101 13.18 23.81 11.44
C LEU A 101 11.82 24.04 10.79
N GLU A 102 11.18 25.17 11.13
CA GLU A 102 10.01 25.61 10.38
C GLU A 102 10.47 26.13 9.01
N SER A 103 9.95 25.51 7.95
CA SER A 103 10.26 25.93 6.59
C SER A 103 9.50 27.23 6.25
N TYR A 104 10.03 28.02 5.33
CA TYR A 104 9.37 29.25 4.86
C TYR A 104 8.05 28.94 4.11
N TYR A 105 7.99 27.80 3.42
CA TYR A 105 6.79 27.21 2.83
C TYR A 105 6.11 26.27 3.84
N GLY A 106 6.25 26.57 5.12
CA GLY A 106 5.78 25.80 6.26
C GLY A 106 6.01 24.30 6.26
N GLY A 107 5.41 23.64 7.25
CA GLY A 107 5.82 22.32 7.71
C GLY A 107 7.18 22.35 8.45
N LYS A 108 7.46 21.24 9.15
CA LYS A 108 8.58 21.11 10.08
C LYS A 108 9.54 20.06 9.55
N ILE A 109 10.72 20.50 9.09
CA ILE A 109 11.74 19.61 8.50
C ILE A 109 12.77 19.29 9.58
N ASN A 110 13.06 18.00 9.76
CA ASN A 110 14.00 17.57 10.78
C ASN A 110 15.46 17.92 10.39
N ILE A 111 16.30 18.21 11.39
CA ILE A 111 17.70 18.60 11.17
C ILE A 111 18.49 17.50 10.47
N GLY A 112 18.18 16.22 10.78
CA GLY A 112 18.82 15.08 10.13
C GLY A 112 18.65 15.08 8.60
N SER A 113 17.46 15.41 8.10
CA SER A 113 17.17 15.47 6.65
C SER A 113 17.83 16.69 6.01
N ILE A 114 17.87 17.84 6.71
CA ILE A 114 18.58 19.04 6.22
C ILE A 114 20.07 18.73 6.05
N TYR A 115 20.71 18.10 7.04
CA TYR A 115 22.11 17.70 6.93
C TYR A 115 22.32 16.75 5.76
N LYS A 116 21.54 15.66 5.67
CA LYS A 116 21.65 14.65 4.60
C LYS A 116 21.49 15.25 3.20
N ASN A 117 20.46 16.07 2.99
CA ASN A 117 20.23 16.78 1.73
C ASN A 117 21.38 17.75 1.41
N SER A 118 21.80 18.54 2.40
CA SER A 118 22.85 19.55 2.20
C SER A 118 24.21 18.92 1.94
N TRP A 119 24.51 17.82 2.62
CA TRP A 119 25.72 17.04 2.43
C TRP A 119 25.80 16.44 1.03
N TYR A 120 24.71 15.80 0.59
CA TYR A 120 24.67 15.16 -0.73
C TYR A 120 24.80 16.18 -1.86
N TYR A 121 24.05 17.29 -1.80
CA TYR A 121 24.04 18.32 -2.85
C TYR A 121 25.00 19.49 -2.60
N ARG A 122 26.01 19.32 -1.73
CA ARG A 122 26.94 20.38 -1.30
C ARG A 122 27.61 21.12 -2.46
N GLU A 123 27.94 20.44 -3.55
CA GLU A 123 28.55 21.04 -4.75
C GLU A 123 27.61 22.02 -5.49
N HIS A 124 26.32 21.98 -5.17
CA HIS A 124 25.31 22.85 -5.75
C HIS A 124 24.86 23.98 -4.82
N LEU A 125 25.41 24.04 -3.60
CA LEU A 125 25.16 25.06 -2.58
C LEU A 125 26.27 26.12 -2.58
N GLN A 126 25.90 27.36 -2.28
CA GLN A 126 26.83 28.45 -1.98
C GLN A 126 27.17 28.46 -0.48
N SER A 127 28.24 29.16 -0.12
CA SER A 127 28.60 29.34 1.30
C SER A 127 27.44 29.98 2.08
N GLY A 128 27.06 29.36 3.19
CA GLY A 128 25.93 29.79 4.01
C GLY A 128 24.56 29.25 3.60
N GLU A 129 24.48 28.39 2.59
CA GLU A 129 23.21 27.79 2.15
C GLU A 129 22.99 26.37 2.72
N LEU A 130 21.72 25.99 2.84
CA LEU A 130 21.27 24.65 3.25
C LEU A 130 20.25 24.12 2.25
N ALA A 131 20.35 22.84 1.88
CA ALA A 131 19.30 22.15 1.16
C ALA A 131 18.26 21.64 2.17
N LEU A 132 17.07 22.24 2.15
CA LEU A 132 15.97 21.85 3.04
C LEU A 132 15.34 20.53 2.57
N VAL A 133 15.01 20.49 1.29
CA VAL A 133 14.37 19.35 0.63
C VAL A 133 15.08 19.11 -0.69
N ALA A 134 15.31 17.85 -1.03
CA ALA A 134 15.82 17.47 -2.32
C ALA A 134 15.17 16.19 -2.83
N ARG A 135 14.55 16.27 -4.02
CA ARG A 135 13.79 15.18 -4.61
C ARG A 135 14.40 14.75 -5.92
N LEU A 136 14.70 13.46 -6.02
CA LEU A 136 14.96 12.84 -7.31
C LEU A 136 13.61 12.64 -8.01
N ARG A 137 13.43 13.25 -9.18
CA ARG A 137 12.19 13.21 -9.97
C ARG A 137 12.47 12.61 -11.35
N ARG A 138 11.45 11.99 -11.92
CA ARG A 138 11.47 11.44 -13.27
C ARG A 138 10.67 12.37 -14.18
N ASN A 139 11.19 12.64 -15.37
CA ASN A 139 10.39 13.30 -16.40
C ASN A 139 9.30 12.34 -16.88
N ILE A 140 8.09 12.54 -16.37
CA ILE A 140 6.86 11.85 -16.80
C ILE A 140 6.03 12.70 -17.76
N LEU A 141 6.43 13.95 -18.00
CA LEU A 141 5.77 14.92 -18.91
C LEU A 141 6.80 15.56 -19.85
N GLY A 142 6.35 16.00 -21.02
CA GLY A 142 7.15 16.84 -21.92
C GLY A 142 7.47 16.17 -23.26
N ASP A 143 8.71 16.29 -23.72
CA ASP A 143 9.17 15.67 -24.97
C ASP A 143 9.55 14.20 -24.71
N LYS A 144 9.20 13.30 -25.63
CA LYS A 144 9.55 11.88 -25.59
C LYS A 144 11.06 11.66 -25.50
N SER A 145 11.85 12.60 -26.01
CA SER A 145 13.33 12.57 -25.90
C SER A 145 13.85 12.74 -24.47
N LEU A 146 13.04 13.33 -23.58
CA LEU A 146 13.33 13.56 -22.16
C LEU A 146 12.61 12.56 -21.25
N GLU A 147 11.74 11.71 -21.82
CA GLU A 147 11.01 10.67 -21.10
C GLU A 147 11.99 9.76 -20.36
N ASN A 148 11.71 9.45 -19.09
CA ASN A 148 12.57 8.65 -18.21
C ASN A 148 13.91 9.28 -17.82
N GLN A 149 14.22 10.51 -18.25
CA GLN A 149 15.36 11.23 -17.69
C GLN A 149 15.08 11.60 -16.23
N ILE A 150 16.08 11.38 -15.39
CA ILE A 150 16.04 11.72 -13.98
C ILE A 150 16.68 13.09 -13.75
N TYR A 151 16.08 13.88 -12.88
CA TYR A 151 16.59 15.17 -12.43
C TYR A 151 16.41 15.32 -10.92
N ALA A 152 17.09 16.26 -10.29
CA ALA A 152 16.81 16.62 -8.89
C ALA A 152 16.26 18.04 -8.79
N ASP A 153 15.21 18.20 -8.01
CA ASP A 153 14.76 19.51 -7.54
C ASP A 153 15.22 19.70 -6.10
N ILE A 154 15.83 20.85 -5.83
CA ILE A 154 16.35 21.21 -4.51
C ILE A 154 15.74 22.54 -4.07
N ASN A 155 15.17 22.53 -2.88
CA ASN A 155 14.77 23.75 -2.17
C ASN A 155 15.89 24.18 -1.22
N ILE A 156 16.43 25.37 -1.44
CA ILE A 156 17.65 25.85 -0.79
C ILE A 156 17.33 27.08 0.07
N LEU A 157 17.62 26.98 1.37
CA LEU A 157 17.62 28.12 2.28
C LEU A 157 18.91 28.91 2.11
N THR A 158 18.79 30.19 1.78
CA THR A 158 19.92 31.11 1.63
C THR A 158 20.30 31.73 2.98
N LYS A 159 21.51 32.29 3.04
CA LYS A 159 22.02 33.03 4.21
C LYS A 159 21.11 34.18 4.68
N ASP A 160 20.32 34.74 3.77
CA ASP A 160 19.42 35.86 4.05
C ASP A 160 18.04 35.38 4.55
N GLY A 161 17.87 34.06 4.73
CA GLY A 161 16.64 33.42 5.19
C GLY A 161 15.58 33.22 4.10
N LEU A 162 15.96 33.41 2.82
CA LEU A 162 15.06 33.22 1.68
C LEU A 162 15.21 31.81 1.10
N CYS A 163 14.13 31.26 0.53
CA CYS A 163 14.22 29.99 -0.17
C CYS A 163 14.33 30.19 -1.69
N ARG A 164 15.32 29.55 -2.31
CA ARG A 164 15.46 29.49 -3.78
C ARG A 164 15.41 28.05 -4.27
N HIS A 165 14.86 27.88 -5.47
CA HIS A 165 14.67 26.57 -6.08
C HIS A 165 15.78 26.33 -7.11
N LYS A 166 16.34 25.12 -7.15
CA LYS A 166 17.36 24.73 -8.12
C LYS A 166 17.04 23.36 -8.70
N ARG A 167 16.83 23.31 -10.00
CA ARG A 167 16.73 22.07 -10.79
C ARG A 167 18.10 21.68 -11.33
N ILE A 168 18.53 20.45 -11.05
CA ILE A 168 19.74 19.85 -11.62
C ILE A 168 19.29 18.89 -12.71
N SER A 169 19.56 19.27 -13.96
CA SER A 169 19.19 18.45 -15.12
C SER A 169 20.11 17.24 -15.25
N THR A 170 19.59 16.14 -15.80
CA THR A 170 20.36 14.95 -16.22
C THR A 170 21.23 14.37 -15.11
N ILE A 171 20.59 13.85 -14.06
CA ILE A 171 21.27 13.11 -12.99
C ILE A 171 21.29 11.63 -13.35
N ILE A 172 22.50 11.05 -13.41
CA ILE A 172 22.70 9.61 -13.51
C ILE A 172 22.79 9.08 -12.09
N ARG A 173 21.66 8.62 -11.55
CA ARG A 173 21.59 8.11 -10.18
C ARG A 173 20.83 6.80 -10.13
N ALA A 174 21.49 5.78 -9.59
CA ALA A 174 20.87 4.50 -9.36
C ALA A 174 19.80 4.57 -8.25
N GLU A 175 18.58 4.15 -8.60
CA GLU A 175 17.41 4.07 -7.71
C GLU A 175 17.31 2.70 -7.03
N LYS A 176 17.83 1.65 -7.68
CA LYS A 176 17.86 0.27 -7.17
C LYS A 176 19.27 -0.29 -7.16
N THR A 177 19.55 -1.14 -6.18
CA THR A 177 20.81 -1.86 -6.00
C THR A 177 20.60 -3.35 -6.29
N LEU A 178 21.44 -3.91 -7.15
CA LEU A 178 21.47 -5.33 -7.46
C LEU A 178 22.70 -5.96 -6.82
N PHE A 179 22.53 -7.08 -6.11
CA PHE A 179 23.64 -7.95 -5.77
C PHE A 179 23.72 -9.07 -6.79
N TYR A 180 24.78 -9.03 -7.60
CA TYR A 180 25.01 -10.04 -8.64
C TYR A 180 25.89 -11.16 -8.12
N PHE A 181 25.34 -12.37 -8.12
CA PHE A 181 26.00 -13.60 -7.73
C PHE A 181 26.22 -14.51 -8.94
N SER A 182 27.35 -15.21 -8.96
CA SER A 182 27.71 -16.10 -10.06
C SER A 182 28.54 -17.29 -9.58
N ASN A 183 29.00 -18.10 -10.51
CA ASN A 183 29.98 -19.16 -10.27
C ASN A 183 31.40 -18.61 -9.97
N ILE A 184 31.67 -17.32 -10.21
CA ILE A 184 32.98 -16.68 -10.04
C ILE A 184 34.12 -17.50 -10.67
N ASN A 185 33.92 -18.00 -11.90
CA ASN A 185 34.85 -18.92 -12.57
C ASN A 185 36.29 -18.39 -12.74
N ILE A 186 36.51 -17.07 -12.62
CA ILE A 186 37.84 -16.46 -12.71
C ILE A 186 38.74 -16.80 -11.51
N LEU A 187 38.14 -17.01 -10.33
CA LEU A 187 38.88 -17.42 -9.15
C LEU A 187 39.16 -18.91 -9.23
N SER A 188 40.43 -19.30 -9.10
CA SER A 188 40.76 -20.71 -8.90
C SER A 188 40.17 -21.21 -7.57
N ASN A 189 40.07 -22.52 -7.39
CA ASN A 189 39.59 -23.07 -6.12
C ASN A 189 40.53 -22.73 -4.94
N ILE A 190 41.81 -22.46 -5.22
CA ILE A 190 42.79 -21.98 -4.25
C ILE A 190 42.49 -20.52 -3.90
N ASP A 191 42.17 -19.67 -4.89
CA ASP A 191 41.84 -18.27 -4.64
C ASP A 191 40.55 -18.12 -3.81
N VAL A 192 39.52 -18.92 -4.11
CA VAL A 192 38.29 -18.98 -3.29
C VAL A 192 38.60 -19.39 -1.85
N PHE A 193 39.51 -20.35 -1.66
CA PHE A 193 39.94 -20.79 -0.33
C PHE A 193 40.71 -19.70 0.42
N ASN A 194 41.62 -19.00 -0.27
CA ASN A 194 42.37 -17.89 0.33
C ASN A 194 41.45 -16.73 0.71
N TYR A 195 40.50 -16.37 -0.16
CA TYR A 195 39.53 -15.32 0.12
C TYR A 195 38.67 -15.64 1.35
N LEU A 196 38.21 -16.89 1.47
CA LEU A 196 37.49 -17.34 2.67
C LEU A 196 38.35 -17.20 3.95
N ASN A 197 39.65 -17.48 3.89
CA ASN A 197 40.55 -17.26 5.03
C ASN A 197 40.71 -15.77 5.34
N ASP A 198 40.78 -14.92 4.32
CA ASP A 198 40.89 -13.47 4.51
C ASP A 198 39.63 -12.91 5.20
N LEU A 199 38.44 -13.45 4.90
CA LEU A 199 37.20 -13.08 5.59
C LEU A 199 37.23 -13.40 7.10
N GLU A 200 37.98 -14.42 7.55
CA GLU A 200 38.09 -14.76 8.98
C GLU A 200 38.70 -13.62 9.80
N THR A 201 39.47 -12.74 9.16
CA THR A 201 40.11 -11.58 9.80
C THR A 201 39.15 -10.41 10.01
N ILE A 202 37.96 -10.44 9.39
CA ILE A 202 36.98 -9.36 9.45
C ILE A 202 36.28 -9.34 10.81
N PRO A 203 36.11 -8.17 11.46
CA PRO A 203 35.32 -8.06 12.68
C PRO A 203 33.90 -8.64 12.49
N LYS A 204 33.33 -9.28 13.51
CA LYS A 204 31.99 -9.92 13.46
C LYS A 204 31.88 -11.17 12.57
N TYR A 205 32.94 -11.63 11.91
CA TYR A 205 32.93 -12.89 11.14
C TYR A 205 32.42 -14.10 11.93
N TYR A 206 32.96 -14.33 13.14
CA TYR A 206 32.57 -15.47 13.96
C TYR A 206 31.11 -15.41 14.41
N GLU A 207 30.59 -14.20 14.68
CA GLU A 207 29.18 -13.99 15.04
C GLU A 207 28.27 -14.28 13.85
N VAL A 208 28.63 -13.87 12.64
CA VAL A 208 27.91 -14.23 11.41
C VAL A 208 27.86 -15.74 11.23
N CYS A 209 29.00 -16.42 11.36
CA CYS A 209 29.05 -17.87 11.23
C CYS A 209 28.16 -18.58 12.26
N GLN A 210 28.19 -18.12 13.52
CA GLN A 210 27.34 -18.66 14.58
C GLN A 210 25.86 -18.42 14.30
N HIS A 211 25.47 -17.21 13.87
CA HIS A 211 24.09 -16.89 13.57
C HIS A 211 23.54 -17.76 12.42
N ILE A 212 24.35 -18.02 11.39
CA ILE A 212 24.01 -18.94 10.32
C ILE A 212 23.80 -20.36 10.88
N GLU A 213 24.66 -20.84 11.79
CA GLU A 213 24.51 -22.17 12.41
C GLU A 213 23.24 -22.28 13.30
N GLU A 214 22.89 -21.19 14.00
CA GLU A 214 21.67 -21.09 14.82
C GLU A 214 20.39 -21.03 13.98
N GLU A 215 20.39 -20.23 12.90
CA GLU A 215 19.26 -20.07 11.96
C GLU A 215 18.84 -21.42 11.34
N TYR A 216 19.79 -22.33 11.16
CA TYR A 216 19.56 -23.66 10.57
C TYR A 216 19.46 -24.81 11.58
N ASN A 217 19.44 -24.50 12.89
CA ASN A 217 19.23 -25.48 13.97
C ASN A 217 20.22 -26.67 13.94
N GLN A 218 21.46 -26.43 13.46
CA GLN A 218 22.49 -27.46 13.32
C GLN A 218 23.88 -26.91 13.65
N GLU A 219 24.43 -27.33 14.79
CA GLU A 219 25.78 -26.94 15.20
C GLU A 219 26.85 -27.40 14.19
N GLY A 220 27.69 -26.47 13.75
CA GLY A 220 28.95 -26.77 13.10
C GLY A 220 28.88 -27.21 11.64
N ILE A 221 27.80 -26.99 10.88
CA ILE A 221 27.80 -27.29 9.43
C ILE A 221 28.67 -26.32 8.65
N VAL A 222 28.50 -25.00 8.87
CA VAL A 222 29.33 -23.98 8.23
C VAL A 222 30.78 -24.18 8.63
N ARG A 223 31.06 -24.40 9.92
CA ARG A 223 32.41 -24.77 10.39
C ARG A 223 32.93 -26.07 9.77
N ARG A 224 32.12 -27.13 9.62
CA ARG A 224 32.55 -28.39 8.96
C ARG A 224 32.83 -28.23 7.46
N LEU A 225 32.03 -27.43 6.77
CA LEU A 225 32.20 -27.11 5.34
C LEU A 225 33.40 -26.19 5.10
N LEU A 226 33.68 -25.25 6.02
CA LEU A 226 34.89 -24.41 6.06
C LEU A 226 36.14 -25.21 6.48
N GLN A 227 36.00 -26.25 7.31
CA GLN A 227 37.10 -27.11 7.79
C GLN A 227 37.60 -28.14 6.78
N ILE A 228 37.01 -28.23 5.58
CA ILE A 228 37.57 -29.04 4.49
C ILE A 228 38.86 -28.35 4.02
N ARG A 229 39.97 -28.53 4.73
CA ARG A 229 41.28 -27.91 4.44
C ARG A 229 42.05 -28.72 3.39
N THR A 230 41.55 -28.73 2.16
CA THR A 230 42.29 -29.29 1.02
C THR A 230 42.27 -28.31 -0.15
N GLY A 231 43.43 -28.14 -0.80
CA GLY A 231 43.58 -27.36 -2.02
C GLY A 231 42.96 -28.02 -3.26
N ASN A 232 42.63 -29.33 -3.17
CA ASN A 232 41.98 -30.14 -4.21
C ASN A 232 40.71 -30.83 -3.68
N PRO A 233 39.61 -30.09 -3.45
CA PRO A 233 38.33 -30.67 -3.04
C PRO A 233 37.57 -31.31 -4.23
N GLN A 234 36.62 -32.22 -3.94
CA GLN A 234 35.67 -32.76 -4.93
C GLN A 234 34.81 -31.64 -5.55
N ALA A 235 34.20 -31.91 -6.72
CA ALA A 235 33.50 -30.90 -7.52
C ALA A 235 32.33 -30.25 -6.77
N GLU A 236 31.52 -31.05 -6.07
CA GLU A 236 30.44 -30.59 -5.18
C GLU A 236 30.95 -29.58 -4.15
N THR A 237 32.05 -29.88 -3.49
CA THR A 237 32.64 -29.06 -2.43
C THR A 237 33.18 -27.74 -2.99
N GLN A 238 33.65 -27.72 -4.23
CA GLN A 238 34.05 -26.48 -4.91
C GLN A 238 32.86 -25.54 -5.13
N VAL A 239 31.72 -26.08 -5.58
CA VAL A 239 30.49 -25.31 -5.78
C VAL A 239 29.99 -24.75 -4.46
N ILE A 240 29.95 -25.58 -3.42
CA ILE A 240 29.48 -25.17 -2.09
C ILE A 240 30.37 -24.07 -1.49
N ARG A 241 31.70 -24.14 -1.63
CA ARG A 241 32.60 -23.06 -1.17
C ARG A 241 32.30 -21.72 -1.83
N ARG A 242 31.92 -21.71 -3.11
CA ARG A 242 31.58 -20.47 -3.84
C ARG A 242 30.26 -19.86 -3.36
N ILE A 243 29.28 -20.71 -3.04
CA ILE A 243 28.02 -20.27 -2.42
C ILE A 243 28.31 -19.68 -1.03
N ILE A 244 29.10 -20.38 -0.21
CA ILE A 244 29.47 -19.91 1.15
C ILE A 244 30.24 -18.59 1.10
N LEU A 245 31.22 -18.45 0.20
CA LEU A 245 32.00 -17.22 0.02
C LEU A 245 31.08 -16.02 -0.22
N GLN A 246 30.16 -16.14 -1.19
CA GLN A 246 29.24 -15.08 -1.54
C GLN A 246 28.23 -14.79 -0.43
N MET A 247 27.71 -15.83 0.22
CA MET A 247 26.78 -15.70 1.35
C MET A 247 27.42 -14.97 2.55
N ILE A 248 28.62 -15.37 2.96
CA ILE A 248 29.34 -14.72 4.08
C ILE A 248 29.68 -13.29 3.71
N SER A 249 30.18 -13.05 2.49
CA SER A 249 30.50 -11.70 2.03
C SER A 249 29.27 -10.78 2.09
N PHE A 250 28.11 -11.26 1.61
CA PHE A 250 26.86 -10.51 1.68
C PHE A 250 26.41 -10.24 3.12
N ARG A 251 26.47 -11.23 4.01
CA ARG A 251 26.09 -11.05 5.42
C ARG A 251 27.03 -10.09 6.16
N LEU A 252 28.32 -10.10 5.86
CA LEU A 252 29.29 -9.14 6.39
C LEU A 252 29.06 -7.72 5.85
N LEU A 253 28.77 -7.58 4.55
CA LEU A 253 28.36 -6.29 3.97
C LEU A 253 27.11 -5.75 4.66
N ARG A 254 26.13 -6.61 4.97
CA ARG A 254 24.93 -6.19 5.71
C ARG A 254 25.22 -5.62 7.10
N ILE A 255 26.30 -6.08 7.74
CA ILE A 255 26.70 -5.61 9.08
C ILE A 255 27.55 -4.33 8.99
N HIS A 256 28.56 -4.33 8.11
CA HIS A 256 29.55 -3.26 8.04
C HIS A 256 29.17 -2.14 7.08
N ARG A 257 28.32 -2.43 6.11
CA ARG A 257 27.84 -1.51 5.07
C ARG A 257 26.31 -1.45 4.98
N PRO A 258 25.59 -1.29 6.12
CA PRO A 258 24.13 -1.38 6.13
C PRO A 258 23.45 -0.37 5.21
N GLY A 259 24.11 0.75 4.87
CA GLY A 259 23.57 1.75 3.95
C GLY A 259 23.30 1.21 2.54
N LEU A 260 24.03 0.19 2.11
CA LEU A 260 23.87 -0.44 0.78
C LEU A 260 22.70 -1.42 0.73
N LEU A 261 22.23 -1.89 1.88
CA LEU A 261 21.22 -2.95 2.03
C LEU A 261 19.97 -2.45 2.74
N GLN A 262 19.75 -1.14 2.76
CA GLN A 262 18.50 -0.58 3.25
C GLN A 262 17.34 -1.28 2.54
N GLN A 263 16.42 -1.79 3.36
CA GLN A 263 15.26 -2.53 2.88
C GLN A 263 14.58 -1.68 1.80
N ASP A 264 14.11 -2.32 0.73
CA ASP A 264 13.19 -1.76 -0.28
C ASP A 264 13.82 -1.20 -1.58
N SER A 265 15.15 -1.21 -1.71
CA SER A 265 15.85 -0.91 -3.00
C SER A 265 16.76 -2.02 -3.51
N THR A 266 16.79 -3.17 -2.81
CA THR A 266 17.75 -4.26 -3.07
C THR A 266 17.12 -5.45 -3.78
N TYR A 267 17.78 -5.97 -4.81
CA TYR A 267 17.37 -7.19 -5.53
C TYR A 267 18.58 -8.11 -5.74
N LEU A 268 18.31 -9.41 -5.86
CA LEU A 268 19.33 -10.41 -6.16
C LEU A 268 19.24 -10.81 -7.63
N ILE A 269 20.38 -10.94 -8.29
CA ILE A 269 20.45 -11.27 -9.71
C ILE A 269 21.58 -12.25 -9.99
N THR A 270 21.41 -13.05 -11.03
CA THR A 270 22.42 -14.01 -11.48
C THR A 270 22.25 -14.30 -12.96
N ARG A 271 23.26 -14.97 -13.54
CA ARG A 271 23.20 -15.54 -14.89
C ARG A 271 23.53 -17.02 -14.93
N ASP A 272 23.76 -17.65 -13.79
CA ASP A 272 24.15 -19.05 -13.74
C ASP A 272 23.54 -19.78 -12.56
N PHE A 273 23.59 -21.11 -12.64
CA PHE A 273 22.97 -21.98 -11.67
C PHE A 273 23.55 -21.83 -10.25
N ILE A 274 24.86 -21.62 -10.11
CA ILE A 274 25.51 -21.49 -8.80
C ILE A 274 25.11 -20.16 -8.16
N GLY A 275 25.10 -19.08 -8.96
CA GLY A 275 24.60 -17.79 -8.50
C GLY A 275 23.12 -17.83 -8.15
N TRP A 276 22.28 -18.60 -8.85
CA TRP A 276 20.86 -18.78 -8.50
C TRP A 276 20.66 -19.46 -7.15
N LEU A 277 21.38 -20.55 -6.90
CA LEU A 277 21.36 -21.21 -5.59
C LEU A 277 21.82 -20.26 -4.47
N THR A 278 22.83 -19.42 -4.76
CA THR A 278 23.30 -18.38 -3.84
C THR A 278 22.20 -17.35 -3.55
N CYS A 279 21.48 -16.88 -4.58
CA CYS A 279 20.36 -15.97 -4.42
C CYS A 279 19.25 -16.56 -3.55
N LEU A 280 18.86 -17.83 -3.78
CA LEU A 280 17.80 -18.50 -3.01
C LEU A 280 18.16 -18.61 -1.52
N VAL A 281 19.41 -18.93 -1.19
CA VAL A 281 19.88 -19.00 0.20
C VAL A 281 19.93 -17.61 0.84
N ILE A 282 20.47 -16.61 0.15
CA ILE A 282 20.57 -15.24 0.68
C ILE A 282 19.19 -14.62 0.90
N ALA A 283 18.23 -14.89 0.01
CA ALA A 283 16.86 -14.45 0.13
C ALA A 283 16.02 -15.27 1.14
N GLY A 284 16.62 -16.24 1.84
CA GLY A 284 15.92 -17.05 2.84
C GLY A 284 14.83 -17.96 2.29
N VAL A 285 14.84 -18.26 0.98
CA VAL A 285 13.85 -19.13 0.32
C VAL A 285 14.08 -20.60 0.69
N VAL A 286 15.34 -20.98 0.86
CA VAL A 286 15.77 -22.35 1.12
C VAL A 286 17.03 -22.36 1.98
N SER A 287 17.17 -23.39 2.82
CA SER A 287 18.37 -23.54 3.65
C SER A 287 19.59 -24.02 2.84
N ILE A 288 20.78 -23.69 3.34
CA ILE A 288 22.04 -24.12 2.73
C ILE A 288 22.18 -25.66 2.69
N ASP A 289 21.58 -26.38 3.64
CA ASP A 289 21.64 -27.85 3.70
C ASP A 289 20.89 -28.50 2.54
N VAL A 290 19.73 -27.95 2.19
CA VAL A 290 18.92 -28.44 1.08
C VAL A 290 19.65 -28.18 -0.24
N VAL A 291 20.34 -27.03 -0.36
CA VAL A 291 21.23 -26.73 -1.49
C VAL A 291 22.45 -27.64 -1.52
N PHE A 292 23.05 -27.95 -0.37
CA PHE A 292 24.17 -28.88 -0.25
C PHE A 292 23.77 -30.28 -0.72
N GLN A 293 22.62 -30.77 -0.26
CA GLN A 293 22.07 -32.07 -0.65
C GLN A 293 21.75 -32.11 -2.16
N LEU A 294 21.18 -31.03 -2.71
CA LEU A 294 20.96 -30.88 -4.14
C LEU A 294 22.26 -30.94 -4.94
N CYS A 295 23.31 -30.22 -4.50
CA CYS A 295 24.62 -30.25 -5.13
C CYS A 295 25.24 -31.66 -5.07
N LEU A 296 25.16 -32.34 -3.92
CA LEU A 296 25.59 -33.72 -3.80
C LEU A 296 24.84 -34.62 -4.78
N ASP A 297 23.51 -34.55 -4.81
CA ASP A 297 22.68 -35.39 -5.67
C ASP A 297 22.92 -35.12 -7.16
N TYR A 298 23.13 -33.86 -7.54
CA TYR A 298 23.34 -33.44 -8.92
C TYR A 298 24.76 -33.77 -9.43
N TYR A 299 25.81 -33.44 -8.66
CA TYR A 299 27.19 -33.63 -9.08
C TYR A 299 27.74 -35.04 -8.83
N SER A 300 27.29 -35.76 -7.79
CA SER A 300 27.72 -37.15 -7.55
C SER A 300 27.07 -38.17 -8.51
N LYS A 301 25.93 -37.83 -9.11
CA LYS A 301 25.14 -38.74 -9.97
C LYS A 301 25.22 -38.43 -11.46
N GLN A 302 26.22 -37.68 -11.94
CA GLN A 302 26.42 -37.35 -13.37
C GLN A 302 26.43 -38.56 -14.34
N ASN A 303 26.42 -39.81 -13.85
CA ASN A 303 26.32 -41.05 -14.64
C ASN A 303 24.94 -41.77 -14.59
N ARG A 304 23.85 -41.20 -14.05
CA ARG A 304 22.50 -41.83 -14.04
C ARG A 304 21.42 -40.95 -14.66
N LYS A 305 20.55 -41.55 -15.49
CA LYS A 305 19.33 -40.92 -16.04
C LYS A 305 18.31 -40.65 -14.92
N ILE A 306 18.40 -39.50 -14.27
CA ILE A 306 17.42 -39.03 -13.29
C ILE A 306 16.57 -37.95 -13.95
N SER A 307 15.26 -37.98 -13.70
CA SER A 307 14.36 -36.92 -14.17
C SER A 307 14.64 -35.62 -13.41
N LEU A 308 15.18 -34.61 -14.11
CA LEU A 308 15.44 -33.26 -13.58
C LEU A 308 14.20 -32.68 -12.88
N TRP A 309 13.01 -32.90 -13.43
CA TRP A 309 11.74 -32.45 -12.84
C TRP A 309 11.49 -33.01 -11.44
N SER A 310 11.81 -34.29 -11.21
CA SER A 310 11.61 -34.91 -9.90
C SER A 310 12.57 -34.37 -8.84
N VAL A 311 13.79 -34.00 -9.25
CA VAL A 311 14.80 -33.40 -8.36
C VAL A 311 14.42 -31.97 -8.00
N VAL A 312 14.05 -31.16 -9.01
CA VAL A 312 13.59 -29.77 -8.79
C VAL A 312 12.33 -29.73 -7.96
N LYS A 313 11.32 -30.56 -8.26
CA LYS A 313 10.06 -30.59 -7.52
C LYS A 313 10.26 -30.97 -6.06
N ASN A 314 11.15 -31.91 -5.77
CA ASN A 314 11.50 -32.24 -4.39
C ASN A 314 12.23 -31.09 -3.69
N PHE A 315 13.14 -30.42 -4.40
CA PHE A 315 13.87 -29.25 -3.90
C PHE A 315 12.93 -28.06 -3.60
N THR A 316 11.94 -27.81 -4.46
CA THR A 316 11.02 -26.67 -4.34
C THR A 316 9.94 -26.86 -3.28
N THR A 317 9.71 -28.09 -2.79
CA THR A 317 8.72 -28.35 -1.72
C THR A 317 8.98 -27.60 -0.41
N GLN A 318 10.22 -27.15 -0.18
CA GLN A 318 10.62 -26.44 1.04
C GLN A 318 10.74 -24.93 0.83
N PHE A 319 10.31 -24.41 -0.33
CA PHE A 319 10.42 -22.98 -0.62
C PHE A 319 9.46 -22.16 0.26
N THR A 320 10.01 -21.11 0.86
CA THR A 320 9.28 -20.04 1.52
C THR A 320 9.30 -18.76 0.69
N ASP A 321 8.55 -17.75 1.10
CA ASP A 321 8.61 -16.43 0.48
C ASP A 321 10.02 -15.83 0.63
N ALA A 322 10.50 -15.19 -0.44
CA ALA A 322 11.80 -14.54 -0.43
C ALA A 322 11.77 -13.25 0.41
N CYS A 323 12.75 -13.09 1.31
CA CYS A 323 12.92 -11.85 2.08
C CYS A 323 13.58 -10.72 1.28
N ILE A 324 14.23 -11.05 0.16
CA ILE A 324 14.76 -10.10 -0.83
C ILE A 324 14.31 -10.59 -2.20
N PRO A 325 13.70 -9.75 -3.06
CA PRO A 325 13.32 -10.16 -4.41
C PRO A 325 14.49 -10.66 -5.26
N LEU A 326 14.22 -11.70 -6.05
CA LEU A 326 15.13 -12.19 -7.09
C LEU A 326 14.68 -11.66 -8.46
N ILE A 327 15.62 -11.42 -9.37
CA ILE A 327 15.32 -11.15 -10.78
C ILE A 327 15.16 -12.48 -11.52
N SER A 328 13.97 -12.71 -12.09
CA SER A 328 13.64 -13.89 -12.91
C SER A 328 14.47 -13.97 -14.19
N VAL A 329 14.42 -15.11 -14.88
CA VAL A 329 15.07 -15.29 -16.20
C VAL A 329 14.53 -14.34 -17.27
N ASN A 330 13.35 -13.78 -17.05
CA ASN A 330 12.71 -12.78 -17.93
C ASN A 330 12.96 -11.34 -17.47
N GLY A 331 13.72 -11.13 -16.39
CA GLY A 331 14.09 -9.81 -15.88
C GLY A 331 13.10 -9.17 -14.91
N ASN A 332 12.02 -9.85 -14.53
CA ASN A 332 11.04 -9.35 -13.57
C ASN A 332 11.38 -9.75 -12.12
N PRO A 333 11.12 -8.89 -11.12
CA PRO A 333 11.21 -9.26 -9.71
C PRO A 333 10.24 -10.39 -9.33
N ILE A 334 10.71 -11.37 -8.57
CA ILE A 334 9.94 -12.51 -8.07
C ILE A 334 10.24 -12.77 -6.59
N PHE A 335 9.20 -13.17 -5.87
CA PHE A 335 9.21 -13.29 -4.40
C PHE A 335 8.54 -14.59 -3.92
N LEU A 336 7.50 -15.03 -4.63
CA LEU A 336 6.63 -16.11 -4.18
C LEU A 336 7.21 -17.50 -4.54
N PRO A 337 7.02 -18.51 -3.69
CA PRO A 337 7.53 -19.88 -3.88
C PRO A 337 7.23 -20.46 -5.26
N LYS A 338 6.01 -20.20 -5.77
CA LYS A 338 5.58 -20.71 -7.08
C LYS A 338 6.34 -20.09 -8.25
N ASP A 339 6.56 -18.79 -8.22
CA ASP A 339 7.33 -18.09 -9.25
C ASP A 339 8.81 -18.48 -9.19
N LEU A 340 9.33 -18.66 -7.98
CA LEU A 340 10.68 -19.15 -7.72
C LEU A 340 10.87 -20.60 -8.19
N GLU A 341 9.88 -21.48 -7.99
CA GLU A 341 9.87 -22.86 -8.50
C GLU A 341 9.94 -22.88 -10.04
N ILE A 342 9.08 -22.10 -10.71
CA ILE A 342 9.06 -22.01 -12.17
C ILE A 342 10.42 -21.52 -12.70
N ASN A 343 10.99 -20.48 -12.10
CA ASN A 343 12.27 -19.93 -12.53
C ASN A 343 13.44 -20.88 -12.22
N THR A 344 13.41 -21.56 -11.07
CA THR A 344 14.38 -22.62 -10.74
C THR A 344 14.36 -23.70 -11.81
N PHE A 345 13.18 -24.15 -12.21
CA PHE A 345 13.05 -25.15 -13.28
C PHE A 345 13.63 -24.68 -14.62
N ARG A 346 13.34 -23.45 -15.05
CA ARG A 346 13.88 -22.88 -16.28
C ARG A 346 15.41 -22.80 -16.27
N LEU A 347 16.00 -22.40 -15.15
CA LEU A 347 17.44 -22.35 -14.96
C LEU A 347 18.08 -23.73 -15.03
N PHE A 348 17.44 -24.75 -14.44
CA PHE A 348 17.87 -26.15 -14.55
C PHE A 348 17.81 -26.68 -15.98
N HIS A 349 16.88 -26.19 -16.80
CA HIS A 349 16.76 -26.52 -18.22
C HIS A 349 17.75 -25.77 -19.12
N GLY A 350 18.54 -24.85 -18.56
CA GLY A 350 19.50 -24.05 -19.32
C GLY A 350 18.84 -22.94 -20.14
N GLU A 351 17.64 -22.50 -19.78
CA GLU A 351 16.92 -21.39 -20.46
C GLU A 351 17.50 -19.99 -20.13
N LEU A 352 18.79 -19.91 -19.80
CA LEU A 352 19.50 -18.65 -19.61
C LEU A 352 19.90 -18.08 -20.97
N SER A 353 19.62 -16.80 -21.16
CA SER A 353 20.20 -16.05 -22.28
C SER A 353 21.73 -16.03 -22.13
N ILE A 354 22.42 -16.51 -23.17
CA ILE A 354 23.89 -16.59 -23.21
C ILE A 354 24.49 -15.21 -23.45
N ASP A 355 23.74 -14.33 -24.13
CA ASP A 355 24.24 -13.05 -24.62
C ASP A 355 23.94 -11.89 -23.65
N GLU A 356 22.76 -11.87 -23.00
CA GLU A 356 22.33 -10.75 -22.15
C GLU A 356 21.41 -11.19 -20.99
N ILE A 357 21.55 -10.57 -19.81
CA ILE A 357 20.67 -10.74 -18.65
C ILE A 357 19.56 -9.68 -18.75
N PRO A 358 18.28 -10.05 -18.96
CA PRO A 358 17.18 -9.10 -18.97
C PRO A 358 16.96 -8.51 -17.58
N ILE A 359 16.78 -7.18 -17.49
CA ILE A 359 16.41 -6.49 -16.24
C ILE A 359 15.29 -5.50 -16.53
N SER A 360 14.09 -5.78 -16.03
CA SER A 360 12.88 -4.98 -16.22
C SER A 360 12.57 -4.15 -14.97
N LEU A 361 13.54 -3.37 -14.51
CA LEU A 361 13.40 -2.49 -13.34
C LEU A 361 13.17 -1.02 -13.71
N ASN A 362 13.38 -0.67 -14.98
CA ASN A 362 13.10 0.64 -15.58
C ASN A 362 13.74 1.83 -14.83
N CYS A 363 14.95 1.68 -14.32
CA CYS A 363 15.68 2.73 -13.62
C CYS A 363 17.20 2.54 -13.77
N HIS A 364 17.96 3.57 -13.44
CA HIS A 364 19.41 3.43 -13.26
C HIS A 364 19.71 2.48 -12.10
N LEU A 365 20.77 1.69 -12.23
CA LEU A 365 21.11 0.61 -11.29
C LEU A 365 22.54 0.70 -10.79
N SER A 366 22.75 0.30 -9.54
CA SER A 366 24.07 -0.04 -9.03
C SER A 366 24.13 -1.56 -8.86
N VAL A 367 25.20 -2.19 -9.35
CA VAL A 367 25.40 -3.63 -9.25
C VAL A 367 26.63 -3.88 -8.40
N ILE A 368 26.45 -4.53 -7.25
CA ILE A 368 27.54 -4.91 -6.35
C ILE A 368 27.88 -6.38 -6.61
N THR A 369 29.16 -6.69 -6.84
CA THR A 369 29.57 -8.06 -7.12
C THR A 369 31.03 -8.39 -6.78
N LEU A 370 31.29 -9.68 -6.53
CA LEU A 370 32.61 -10.31 -6.48
C LEU A 370 33.08 -10.81 -7.87
N ASP A 371 32.22 -10.79 -8.89
CA ASP A 371 32.54 -11.29 -10.23
C ASP A 371 33.20 -10.21 -11.10
N ASN A 372 34.51 -10.34 -11.28
CA ASN A 372 35.28 -9.43 -12.12
C ASN A 372 34.92 -9.49 -13.62
N ASN A 373 34.25 -10.56 -14.08
CA ASN A 373 33.85 -10.71 -15.49
C ASN A 373 32.51 -10.06 -15.82
N LEU A 374 31.76 -9.57 -14.84
CA LEU A 374 30.52 -8.85 -15.13
C LEU A 374 30.86 -7.54 -15.85
N THR A 375 30.18 -7.28 -16.96
CA THR A 375 30.32 -6.05 -17.75
C THR A 375 28.94 -5.49 -18.09
N ASN A 376 28.86 -4.18 -18.35
CA ASN A 376 27.59 -3.51 -18.68
C ASN A 376 26.91 -4.10 -19.93
N ILE A 377 27.68 -4.66 -20.87
CA ILE A 377 27.16 -5.28 -22.10
C ILE A 377 26.26 -6.48 -21.79
N LEU A 378 26.53 -7.19 -20.68
CA LEU A 378 25.75 -8.36 -20.28
C LEU A 378 24.42 -7.98 -19.58
N LEU A 379 24.17 -6.70 -19.29
CA LEU A 379 23.01 -6.26 -18.52
C LEU A 379 22.08 -5.46 -19.44
N LYS A 380 20.97 -6.08 -19.86
CA LYS A 380 19.98 -5.43 -20.72
C LYS A 380 19.15 -4.46 -19.89
N THR A 381 19.60 -3.20 -19.89
CA THR A 381 19.06 -2.11 -19.06
C THR A 381 18.81 -0.83 -19.85
N THR A 382 19.17 -0.78 -21.14
CA THR A 382 18.96 0.37 -22.03
C THR A 382 17.50 0.84 -21.99
N PRO A 383 17.24 2.15 -21.86
CA PRO A 383 18.18 3.29 -21.90
C PRO A 383 18.86 3.63 -20.56
N TYR A 384 18.63 2.85 -19.51
CA TYR A 384 19.15 3.13 -18.18
C TYR A 384 20.61 2.68 -18.03
N LEU A 385 21.39 3.56 -17.41
CA LEU A 385 22.77 3.30 -17.05
C LEU A 385 22.90 2.39 -15.83
N VAL A 386 23.97 1.60 -15.85
CA VAL A 386 24.37 0.71 -14.78
C VAL A 386 25.79 1.04 -14.32
N ASP A 387 25.95 1.16 -13.01
CA ASP A 387 27.24 1.28 -12.36
C ASP A 387 27.60 -0.05 -11.67
N ILE A 388 28.71 -0.67 -12.09
CA ILE A 388 29.17 -1.96 -11.52
C ILE A 388 30.28 -1.68 -10.50
N ILE A 389 29.96 -1.95 -9.24
CA ILE A 389 30.85 -1.81 -8.09
C ILE A 389 31.41 -3.18 -7.74
N ARG A 390 32.72 -3.34 -7.92
CA ARG A 390 33.42 -4.61 -7.67
C ARG A 390 33.99 -4.65 -6.26
N ILE A 391 33.78 -5.77 -5.59
CA ILE A 391 34.47 -6.13 -4.36
C ILE A 391 35.71 -6.91 -4.77
N THR A 392 36.86 -6.26 -4.65
CA THR A 392 38.15 -6.79 -5.11
C THR A 392 38.92 -7.50 -4.00
N SER A 393 38.63 -7.16 -2.75
CA SER A 393 39.27 -7.73 -1.57
C SER A 393 38.31 -7.89 -0.39
N ALA A 394 38.68 -8.75 0.57
CA ALA A 394 37.96 -8.88 1.84
C ALA A 394 37.93 -7.57 2.64
N GLN A 395 38.95 -6.71 2.48
CA GLN A 395 39.03 -5.42 3.18
C GLN A 395 37.95 -4.44 2.70
N ASP A 396 37.58 -4.48 1.41
CA ASP A 396 36.56 -3.61 0.82
C ASP A 396 35.21 -3.71 1.58
N ILE A 397 34.94 -4.87 2.20
CA ILE A 397 33.70 -5.14 2.95
C ILE A 397 33.59 -4.33 4.25
N TRP A 398 34.70 -4.06 4.95
CA TRP A 398 34.64 -3.52 6.32
C TRP A 398 35.57 -2.32 6.61
N VAL A 399 36.65 -2.17 5.85
CA VAL A 399 37.58 -1.05 6.04
C VAL A 399 36.95 0.20 5.47
N HIS A 400 36.84 1.24 6.30
CA HIS A 400 36.41 2.55 5.85
C HIS A 400 37.59 3.30 5.22
N ASN A 401 37.59 3.39 3.89
CA ASN A 401 38.54 4.19 3.12
C ASN A 401 37.75 5.04 2.11
N PRO A 402 37.85 6.38 2.18
CA PRO A 402 37.07 7.29 1.36
C PRO A 402 37.38 7.23 -0.13
N GLU A 403 38.53 6.67 -0.53
CA GLU A 403 38.90 6.43 -1.93
C GLU A 403 38.20 5.20 -2.53
N VAL A 404 37.56 4.36 -1.70
CA VAL A 404 36.88 3.14 -2.13
C VAL A 404 35.47 3.48 -2.63
N ILE A 405 35.20 3.15 -3.90
CA ILE A 405 33.91 3.39 -4.59
C ILE A 405 32.71 2.85 -3.79
N LEU A 406 32.87 1.67 -3.17
CA LEU A 406 31.81 1.04 -2.37
C LEU A 406 31.40 1.90 -1.16
N GLU A 407 32.35 2.57 -0.52
CA GLU A 407 32.05 3.46 0.61
C GLU A 407 31.39 4.75 0.14
N GLN A 408 31.87 5.34 -0.94
CA GLN A 408 31.21 6.52 -1.51
C GLN A 408 29.75 6.19 -1.86
N ARG A 409 29.50 5.01 -2.42
CA ARG A 409 28.14 4.55 -2.71
C ARG A 409 27.29 4.37 -1.45
N GLU A 410 27.87 3.84 -0.37
CA GLU A 410 27.15 3.71 0.90
C GLU A 410 26.77 5.08 1.46
N ARG A 411 27.71 6.04 1.49
CA ARG A 411 27.46 7.41 1.95
C ARG A 411 26.36 8.07 1.13
N ASP A 412 26.38 7.90 -0.19
CA ASP A 412 25.33 8.39 -1.07
C ASP A 412 23.98 7.76 -0.71
N ALA A 413 23.92 6.44 -0.51
CA ALA A 413 22.69 5.74 -0.13
C ALA A 413 22.12 6.23 1.22
N GLN A 414 22.97 6.42 2.22
CA GLN A 414 22.58 6.92 3.55
C GLN A 414 22.06 8.36 3.53
N ALA A 415 22.60 9.20 2.64
CA ALA A 415 22.13 10.57 2.48
C ALA A 415 20.69 10.67 1.96
N TYR A 416 20.10 9.57 1.50
CA TYR A 416 18.70 9.54 1.07
C TYR A 416 17.73 9.11 2.13
N LEU A 417 18.18 8.57 3.27
CA LEU A 417 17.30 8.15 4.36
C LEU A 417 16.75 9.34 5.14
N THR A 418 15.99 10.19 4.48
CA THR A 418 15.19 11.25 5.10
C THR A 418 13.84 10.68 5.54
N GLU A 419 13.16 11.36 6.48
CA GLU A 419 11.79 10.97 6.88
C GLU A 419 10.86 10.91 5.65
N GLU A 420 11.00 11.88 4.75
CA GLU A 420 10.24 11.92 3.51
C GLU A 420 10.55 10.74 2.59
N HIS A 421 11.82 10.35 2.47
CA HIS A 421 12.18 9.20 1.63
C HIS A 421 11.58 7.90 2.15
N PHE A 422 11.56 7.68 3.47
CA PHE A 422 10.89 6.51 4.05
C PHE A 422 9.40 6.50 3.72
N LEU A 423 8.73 7.65 3.86
CA LEU A 423 7.31 7.81 3.54
C LEU A 423 7.03 7.48 2.05
N VAL A 424 7.85 7.99 1.14
CA VAL A 424 7.71 7.77 -0.30
C VAL A 424 8.09 6.33 -0.68
N SER A 425 9.17 5.79 -0.12
CA SER A 425 9.70 4.46 -0.44
C SER A 425 8.75 3.35 -0.01
N ASP A 426 8.14 3.45 1.18
CA ASP A 426 7.16 2.48 1.65
C ASP A 426 5.96 2.40 0.69
N TYR A 427 5.41 3.56 0.29
CA TYR A 427 4.33 3.60 -0.68
C TYR A 427 4.76 3.07 -2.07
N ALA A 428 5.96 3.43 -2.53
CA ALA A 428 6.52 2.98 -3.80
C ALA A 428 6.63 1.46 -3.86
N MET A 429 7.16 0.85 -2.79
CA MET A 429 7.36 -0.58 -2.67
C MET A 429 6.03 -1.33 -2.79
N GLN A 430 5.04 -0.95 -1.99
CA GLN A 430 3.75 -1.65 -1.94
C GLN A 430 3.01 -1.63 -3.28
N ARG A 431 3.26 -0.61 -4.12
CA ARG A 431 2.65 -0.45 -5.44
C ARG A 431 3.57 -0.82 -6.60
N ASN A 432 4.77 -1.35 -6.34
CA ASN A 432 5.81 -1.64 -7.33
C ASN A 432 6.13 -0.44 -8.24
N LEU A 433 6.18 0.75 -7.66
CA LEU A 433 6.55 2.01 -8.30
C LEU A 433 7.98 2.42 -7.91
N LEU A 434 8.52 3.41 -8.62
CA LEU A 434 9.80 4.03 -8.27
C LEU A 434 9.56 5.28 -7.44
N CYS A 435 10.44 5.55 -6.47
CA CYS A 435 10.38 6.77 -5.67
C CYS A 435 10.47 8.02 -6.54
N SER A 436 11.27 8.00 -7.61
CA SER A 436 11.33 9.12 -8.56
C SER A 436 10.01 9.37 -9.29
N THR A 437 9.25 8.31 -9.58
CA THR A 437 7.90 8.43 -10.17
C THR A 437 6.96 9.11 -9.19
N ILE A 438 6.93 8.70 -7.91
CA ILE A 438 6.06 9.33 -6.90
C ILE A 438 6.45 10.78 -6.64
N ASN A 439 7.74 11.06 -6.48
CA ASN A 439 8.25 12.43 -6.30
C ASN A 439 7.91 13.35 -7.49
N SER A 440 7.63 12.80 -8.66
CA SER A 440 7.20 13.59 -9.81
C SER A 440 5.82 14.22 -9.61
N TYR A 441 5.03 13.73 -8.66
CA TYR A 441 3.72 14.26 -8.27
C TYR A 441 3.76 15.16 -7.02
N ILE A 442 4.95 15.52 -6.52
CA ILE A 442 5.12 16.39 -5.35
C ILE A 442 5.88 17.62 -5.79
N GLU A 443 5.29 18.80 -5.62
CA GLU A 443 5.96 20.05 -5.99
C GLU A 443 7.04 20.43 -4.97
N VAL A 444 7.99 21.25 -5.38
CA VAL A 444 9.26 21.48 -4.64
C VAL A 444 9.04 22.14 -3.28
N ASP A 445 8.00 22.95 -3.16
CA ASP A 445 7.56 23.66 -1.95
C ASP A 445 6.55 22.86 -1.10
N GLU A 446 6.15 21.67 -1.55
CA GLU A 446 5.20 20.82 -0.85
C GLU A 446 5.89 19.82 0.08
N ILE A 447 5.25 19.49 1.19
CA ILE A 447 5.69 18.42 2.10
C ILE A 447 4.60 17.33 2.14
N PRO A 448 4.92 16.09 1.73
CA PRO A 448 3.99 14.99 1.87
C PRO A 448 3.93 14.57 3.34
N LEU A 449 2.72 14.44 3.87
CA LEU A 449 2.48 14.02 5.26
C LEU A 449 2.14 12.53 5.37
N LEU A 450 1.40 12.00 4.39
CA LEU A 450 0.88 10.64 4.39
C LEU A 450 0.48 10.20 2.97
N PHE A 451 0.59 8.91 2.69
CA PHE A 451 -0.02 8.27 1.53
C PHE A 451 -1.13 7.29 1.98
N CYS A 452 -2.29 7.31 1.32
CA CYS A 452 -3.33 6.30 1.57
C CYS A 452 -2.94 4.98 0.92
N HIS A 453 -3.01 3.91 1.70
CA HIS A 453 -2.67 2.57 1.24
C HIS A 453 -3.86 1.87 0.56
N SER A 454 -5.09 2.26 0.94
CA SER A 454 -6.36 1.75 0.39
C SER A 454 -6.76 2.46 -0.92
N GLY A 455 -7.49 1.74 -1.79
CA GLY A 455 -7.92 2.20 -3.11
C GLY A 455 -7.04 1.68 -4.23
N SER A 456 -7.48 0.59 -4.89
CA SER A 456 -6.79 -0.03 -6.02
C SER A 456 -6.71 0.86 -7.27
N GLU A 457 -7.49 1.93 -7.31
CA GLU A 457 -7.74 2.76 -8.50
C GLU A 457 -7.03 4.13 -8.48
N SER A 458 -6.42 4.55 -7.36
CA SER A 458 -5.83 5.90 -7.22
C SER A 458 -4.65 5.94 -6.26
N MET A 459 -3.70 6.84 -6.51
CA MET A 459 -2.71 7.29 -5.53
C MET A 459 -3.27 8.52 -4.80
N THR A 460 -3.44 8.43 -3.49
CA THR A 460 -3.93 9.54 -2.66
C THR A 460 -2.86 9.95 -1.66
N MET A 461 -2.53 11.23 -1.60
CA MET A 461 -1.53 11.78 -0.68
C MET A 461 -2.02 13.04 0.03
N PHE A 462 -1.55 13.24 1.25
CA PHE A 462 -1.82 14.42 2.07
C PHE A 462 -0.62 15.35 1.98
N ILE A 463 -0.88 16.61 1.65
CA ILE A 463 0.13 17.60 1.33
C ILE A 463 -0.05 18.83 2.20
N GLN A 464 1.05 19.36 2.70
CA GLN A 464 1.11 20.66 3.35
C GLN A 464 2.04 21.60 2.56
N ARG A 465 1.52 22.79 2.21
CA ARG A 465 2.23 23.87 1.49
C ARG A 465 2.70 25.01 2.38
N SER A 466 2.08 25.16 3.55
CA SER A 466 2.58 26.00 4.64
C SER A 466 1.96 25.58 5.99
N SER A 467 2.57 26.00 7.11
CA SER A 467 2.12 25.67 8.46
C SER A 467 0.84 26.42 8.81
N SER A 468 0.59 27.54 8.11
CA SER A 468 -0.65 28.32 8.16
C SER A 468 -1.74 27.83 7.21
N GLU A 469 -1.40 27.00 6.22
CA GLU A 469 -2.37 26.45 5.26
C GLU A 469 -2.95 25.12 5.74
N SER A 470 -4.20 24.88 5.35
CA SER A 470 -4.87 23.60 5.56
C SER A 470 -4.17 22.48 4.79
N ILE A 471 -4.21 21.27 5.34
CA ILE A 471 -3.79 20.07 4.62
C ILE A 471 -4.68 19.87 3.39
N ILE A 472 -4.03 19.60 2.26
CA ILE A 472 -4.68 19.32 0.97
C ILE A 472 -4.58 17.81 0.73
N VAL A 473 -5.65 17.23 0.21
CA VAL A 473 -5.66 15.84 -0.26
C VAL A 473 -5.55 15.85 -1.78
N ARG A 474 -4.46 15.31 -2.32
CA ARG A 474 -4.26 15.14 -3.76
C ARG A 474 -4.57 13.70 -4.15
N LYS A 475 -5.54 13.52 -5.04
CA LYS A 475 -5.90 12.23 -5.64
C LYS A 475 -5.40 12.18 -7.09
N ILE A 476 -4.68 11.12 -7.43
CA ILE A 476 -4.06 10.90 -8.75
C ILE A 476 -4.59 9.58 -9.29
N LEU A 477 -5.35 9.66 -10.38
CA LEU A 477 -5.93 8.52 -11.06
C LEU A 477 -5.33 8.44 -12.45
N SER A 478 -4.38 7.52 -12.59
CA SER A 478 -3.48 7.43 -13.74
C SER A 478 -3.44 6.01 -14.24
N GLU A 479 -3.67 5.81 -15.55
CA GLU A 479 -3.52 4.49 -16.17
C GLU A 479 -2.09 3.93 -15.99
N ALA A 480 -1.09 4.82 -15.88
CA ALA A 480 0.31 4.44 -15.67
C ALA A 480 0.61 3.96 -14.23
N LEU A 481 -0.25 4.27 -13.26
CA LEU A 481 -0.06 3.90 -11.85
C LEU A 481 -0.96 2.75 -11.39
N THR A 482 -1.92 2.31 -12.22
CA THR A 482 -2.84 1.21 -11.89
C THR A 482 -2.29 -0.14 -12.33
N ALA A 483 -2.16 -1.08 -11.39
CA ALA A 483 -1.72 -2.45 -11.68
C ALA A 483 -2.81 -3.33 -12.34
N ALA A 484 -4.08 -2.95 -12.21
CA ALA A 484 -5.21 -3.68 -12.79
C ALA A 484 -5.40 -3.32 -14.27
N LYS A 485 -5.54 -4.34 -15.14
CA LYS A 485 -5.85 -4.16 -16.56
C LYS A 485 -7.31 -3.75 -16.74
N TRP A 486 -7.56 -2.57 -17.28
CA TRP A 486 -8.90 -2.08 -17.61
C TRP A 486 -9.22 -2.26 -19.09
N HIS A 487 -10.50 -2.35 -19.46
CA HIS A 487 -10.87 -2.32 -20.87
C HIS A 487 -10.53 -0.93 -21.46
N PRO A 488 -9.63 -0.83 -22.47
CA PRO A 488 -9.05 0.44 -22.93
C PRO A 488 -10.06 1.46 -23.45
N ASN A 489 -11.23 1.00 -23.89
CA ASN A 489 -12.25 1.83 -24.53
C ASN A 489 -13.28 2.39 -23.54
N GLY A 490 -13.20 2.06 -22.24
CA GLY A 490 -14.20 2.48 -21.25
C GLY A 490 -15.62 1.94 -21.50
N THR A 491 -15.78 0.96 -22.40
CA THR A 491 -17.07 0.34 -22.76
C THR A 491 -17.38 -0.93 -21.95
N GLY A 492 -16.66 -1.16 -20.86
CA GLY A 492 -16.89 -2.27 -19.93
C GLY A 492 -17.81 -1.89 -18.77
N VAL A 493 -18.19 -2.87 -17.96
CA VAL A 493 -19.05 -2.70 -16.76
C VAL A 493 -18.37 -1.88 -15.65
N MET A 494 -17.05 -1.73 -15.77
CA MET A 494 -16.20 -0.91 -14.91
C MET A 494 -15.73 0.30 -15.72
N LEU A 495 -16.02 1.50 -15.22
CA LEU A 495 -15.49 2.73 -15.79
C LEU A 495 -13.99 2.83 -15.49
N PRO A 496 -13.18 3.36 -16.43
CA PRO A 496 -11.79 3.67 -16.15
C PRO A 496 -11.69 4.65 -14.96
N PRO A 497 -10.72 4.45 -14.04
CA PRO A 497 -10.58 5.27 -12.83
C PRO A 497 -10.59 6.78 -13.08
N PHE A 498 -9.89 7.25 -14.11
CA PHE A 498 -9.82 8.68 -14.45
C PHE A 498 -11.18 9.28 -14.84
N ILE A 499 -12.05 8.53 -15.55
CA ILE A 499 -13.41 8.97 -15.90
C ILE A 499 -14.25 9.09 -14.63
N LYS A 500 -14.14 8.12 -13.72
CA LYS A 500 -14.84 8.13 -12.43
C LYS A 500 -14.41 9.33 -11.57
N ALA A 501 -13.11 9.64 -11.54
CA ALA A 501 -12.59 10.80 -10.82
C ALA A 501 -13.05 12.14 -11.41
N ALA A 502 -12.99 12.31 -12.73
CA ALA A 502 -13.48 13.52 -13.38
C ALA A 502 -14.96 13.79 -13.03
N ARG A 503 -15.79 12.74 -13.10
CA ARG A 503 -17.21 12.84 -12.68
C ARG A 503 -17.36 13.17 -11.21
N GLN A 504 -16.55 12.59 -10.33
CA GLN A 504 -16.58 12.90 -8.90
C GLN A 504 -16.22 14.36 -8.62
N VAL A 505 -15.25 14.90 -9.35
CA VAL A 505 -14.90 16.32 -9.31
C VAL A 505 -16.07 17.19 -9.76
N ASP A 506 -16.68 16.88 -10.92
CA ASP A 506 -17.84 17.62 -11.44
C ASP A 506 -19.00 17.62 -10.44
N TYR A 507 -19.28 16.46 -9.85
CA TYR A 507 -20.28 16.30 -8.80
C TYR A 507 -20.01 17.22 -7.60
N LEU A 508 -18.80 17.16 -7.05
CA LEU A 508 -18.42 17.97 -5.87
C LEU A 508 -18.48 19.47 -6.15
N GLN A 509 -18.09 19.90 -7.35
CA GLN A 509 -18.14 21.30 -7.76
C GLN A 509 -19.57 21.79 -8.00
N ALA A 510 -20.46 20.92 -8.48
CA ALA A 510 -21.86 21.23 -8.79
C ALA A 510 -22.82 21.15 -7.58
N LEU A 511 -22.36 20.63 -6.43
CA LEU A 511 -23.18 20.58 -5.21
C LEU A 511 -23.80 21.95 -4.88
N PRO A 512 -25.05 22.03 -4.41
CA PRO A 512 -25.65 23.27 -3.90
C PRO A 512 -24.82 23.91 -2.78
N ASP A 513 -24.75 25.25 -2.72
CA ASP A 513 -23.91 25.98 -1.75
C ASP A 513 -24.23 25.65 -0.29
N ARG A 514 -25.50 25.32 0.02
CA ARG A 514 -25.93 24.88 1.37
C ARG A 514 -25.37 23.50 1.77
N ILE A 515 -25.01 22.68 0.79
CA ILE A 515 -24.55 21.30 0.95
C ILE A 515 -23.02 21.21 0.90
N LYS A 516 -22.36 22.04 0.08
CA LYS A 516 -20.89 22.05 -0.10
C LYS A 516 -20.08 21.94 1.22
N PRO A 517 -20.44 22.61 2.33
CA PRO A 517 -19.68 22.51 3.57
C PRO A 517 -19.62 21.10 4.18
N TRP A 518 -20.53 20.19 3.80
CA TRP A 518 -20.64 18.83 4.34
C TRP A 518 -19.81 17.79 3.54
N PHE A 519 -19.21 18.21 2.44
CA PHE A 519 -18.42 17.38 1.51
C PHE A 519 -17.00 17.97 1.30
N PRO A 520 -16.06 17.22 0.70
CA PRO A 520 -14.78 17.77 0.29
C PRO A 520 -14.94 18.89 -0.74
N GLN A 521 -14.18 19.97 -0.59
CA GLN A 521 -14.14 21.06 -1.56
C GLN A 521 -12.98 20.85 -2.53
N VAL A 522 -13.27 20.80 -3.83
CA VAL A 522 -12.25 20.67 -4.87
C VAL A 522 -11.61 22.03 -5.13
N TYR A 523 -10.28 22.10 -5.06
CA TYR A 523 -9.49 23.32 -5.26
C TYR A 523 -8.87 23.40 -6.65
N SER A 524 -8.35 22.29 -7.16
CA SER A 524 -7.67 22.23 -8.46
C SER A 524 -7.89 20.88 -9.13
N VAL A 525 -7.90 20.89 -10.46
CA VAL A 525 -8.12 19.70 -11.30
C VAL A 525 -7.19 19.81 -12.51
N ILE A 526 -6.51 18.73 -12.83
CA ILE A 526 -5.59 18.62 -13.95
C ILE A 526 -5.91 17.33 -14.68
N GLU A 527 -6.26 17.44 -15.96
CA GLU A 527 -6.35 16.30 -16.87
C GLU A 527 -5.18 16.36 -17.85
N ARG A 528 -4.47 15.24 -18.04
CA ARG A 528 -3.34 15.17 -18.97
C ARG A 528 -3.13 13.76 -19.51
N GLU A 529 -2.33 13.69 -20.58
CA GLU A 529 -1.88 12.43 -21.17
C GLU A 529 -0.38 12.22 -20.91
N LEU A 530 0.00 11.00 -20.55
CA LEU A 530 1.37 10.53 -20.36
C LEU A 530 1.75 9.64 -21.54
N PHE A 531 3.04 9.54 -21.87
CA PHE A 531 3.48 8.55 -22.86
C PHE A 531 3.45 7.14 -22.28
N THR A 532 3.19 6.15 -23.14
CA THR A 532 3.32 4.74 -22.78
C THR A 532 4.80 4.32 -22.80
N SER A 533 5.26 3.67 -21.73
CA SER A 533 6.61 3.13 -21.64
C SER A 533 6.90 2.12 -22.76
N ILE A 534 8.14 2.13 -23.27
CA ILE A 534 8.62 1.34 -24.42
C ILE A 534 8.42 -0.18 -24.22
N ASP A 535 8.42 -0.68 -22.98
CA ASP A 535 8.28 -2.12 -22.69
C ASP A 535 6.82 -2.60 -22.55
N GLN A 536 5.84 -1.70 -22.67
CA GLN A 536 4.40 -1.99 -22.54
C GLN A 536 3.63 -1.92 -23.87
N GLU A 537 4.30 -2.15 -25.01
CA GLU A 537 3.74 -2.26 -26.38
C GLU A 537 2.75 -3.45 -26.59
N TRP A 538 2.14 -3.97 -25.52
CA TRP A 538 1.18 -5.08 -25.59
C TRP A 538 -0.24 -4.61 -25.97
N GLU A 539 -0.48 -3.30 -25.95
CA GLU A 539 -1.69 -2.65 -26.47
C GLU A 539 -1.23 -1.56 -27.45
N ASP A 540 -1.86 -1.45 -28.64
CA ASP A 540 -1.59 -0.41 -29.67
C ASP A 540 -1.94 1.03 -29.20
N LYS A 541 -1.75 1.34 -27.91
CA LYS A 541 -2.12 2.60 -27.26
C LYS A 541 -0.87 3.45 -27.07
N ILE A 542 -0.94 4.71 -27.53
CA ILE A 542 0.22 5.62 -27.62
C ILE A 542 0.38 6.48 -26.35
N THR A 543 -0.71 6.67 -25.58
CA THR A 543 -0.73 7.49 -24.37
C THR A 543 -1.58 6.88 -23.26
N TYR A 544 -1.19 7.15 -22.01
CA TYR A 544 -1.96 6.90 -20.80
C TYR A 544 -2.72 8.16 -20.38
N LYS A 545 -3.96 8.03 -19.92
CA LYS A 545 -4.76 9.13 -19.38
C LYS A 545 -4.60 9.26 -17.87
N GLU A 546 -4.60 10.50 -17.41
CA GLU A 546 -4.47 10.84 -16.01
C GLU A 546 -5.37 12.01 -15.62
N VAL A 547 -6.03 11.86 -14.46
CA VAL A 547 -6.78 12.93 -13.77
C VAL A 547 -6.19 13.09 -12.37
N ILE A 548 -5.77 14.31 -12.06
CA ILE A 548 -5.28 14.71 -10.74
C ILE A 548 -6.22 15.78 -10.22
N TYR A 549 -6.66 15.65 -8.97
CA TYR A 549 -7.39 16.73 -8.33
C TYR A 549 -7.00 16.88 -6.87
N GLU A 550 -7.11 18.11 -6.39
CA GLU A 550 -6.84 18.50 -5.02
C GLU A 550 -8.13 18.90 -4.34
N MET A 551 -8.32 18.41 -3.12
CA MET A 551 -9.49 18.72 -2.33
C MET A 551 -9.14 19.01 -0.86
N SER A 552 -10.08 19.61 -0.15
CA SER A 552 -9.98 19.82 1.29
C SER A 552 -9.80 18.50 2.05
N PHE A 553 -8.92 18.50 3.03
CA PHE A 553 -8.92 17.45 4.05
C PHE A 553 -10.24 17.47 4.84
N VAL A 554 -10.85 16.30 5.03
CA VAL A 554 -12.03 16.12 5.88
C VAL A 554 -11.58 15.40 7.13
N ASP A 555 -11.66 16.08 8.26
CA ASP A 555 -11.33 15.57 9.58
C ASP A 555 -12.44 14.68 10.16
N GLY A 556 -12.11 14.00 11.25
CA GLY A 556 -13.03 13.12 11.97
C GLY A 556 -12.77 11.61 11.81
N GLU A 557 -13.49 10.84 12.59
CA GLU A 557 -13.45 9.37 12.63
C GLU A 557 -14.52 8.78 11.71
N GLU A 558 -14.21 7.71 10.99
CA GLU A 558 -15.21 6.99 10.16
C GLU A 558 -16.25 6.35 11.06
N VAL A 559 -17.52 6.32 10.64
CA VAL A 559 -18.57 5.66 11.41
C VAL A 559 -18.23 4.18 11.65
N SER A 560 -17.71 3.47 10.64
CA SER A 560 -17.26 2.08 10.77
C SER A 560 -16.14 1.94 11.82
N HIS A 561 -15.15 2.82 11.78
CA HIS A 561 -14.02 2.80 12.72
C HIS A 561 -14.45 3.15 14.14
N PHE A 562 -15.31 4.16 14.32
CA PHE A 562 -15.91 4.51 15.61
C PHE A 562 -16.64 3.31 16.22
N ILE A 563 -17.46 2.61 15.42
CA ILE A 563 -18.19 1.42 15.86
C ILE A 563 -17.23 0.30 16.24
N LYS A 564 -16.25 -0.01 15.39
CA LYS A 564 -15.24 -1.05 15.64
C LYS A 564 -14.44 -0.77 16.90
N ARG A 565 -14.01 0.47 17.11
CA ARG A 565 -13.11 0.85 18.20
C ARG A 565 -13.82 0.95 19.56
N ASN A 566 -15.05 1.46 19.57
CA ASN A 566 -15.75 1.79 20.81
C ASN A 566 -16.87 0.81 21.16
N THR A 567 -17.25 -0.08 20.24
CA THR A 567 -18.32 -1.07 20.40
C THR A 567 -19.59 -0.48 21.01
N PRO A 568 -20.13 0.63 20.47
CA PRO A 568 -21.24 1.35 21.09
C PRO A 568 -22.51 0.49 21.11
N ALA A 569 -23.38 0.75 22.08
CA ALA A 569 -24.67 0.06 22.20
C ALA A 569 -25.54 0.30 20.94
N PRO A 570 -26.34 -0.70 20.51
CA PRO A 570 -27.19 -0.60 19.31
C PRO A 570 -28.07 0.67 19.26
N ARG A 571 -28.58 1.15 20.40
CA ARG A 571 -29.40 2.38 20.44
C ARG A 571 -28.65 3.65 20.04
N ILE A 572 -27.34 3.73 20.32
CA ILE A 572 -26.50 4.86 19.91
C ILE A 572 -26.30 4.84 18.40
N ILE A 573 -25.99 3.66 17.85
CA ILE A 573 -25.81 3.46 16.40
C ILE A 573 -27.13 3.76 15.67
N ALA A 574 -28.27 3.29 16.20
CA ALA A 574 -29.58 3.57 15.62
C ALA A 574 -29.89 5.07 15.57
N ARG A 575 -29.59 5.82 16.65
CA ARG A 575 -29.73 7.28 16.63
C ARG A 575 -28.79 7.94 15.64
N LEU A 576 -27.55 7.45 15.52
CA LEU A 576 -26.61 7.95 14.51
C LEU A 576 -27.14 7.74 13.09
N TYR A 577 -27.68 6.56 12.78
CA TYR A 577 -28.27 6.27 11.47
C TYR A 577 -29.49 7.15 11.20
N GLU A 578 -30.34 7.36 12.20
CA GLU A 578 -31.48 8.28 12.09
C GLU A 578 -31.04 9.70 11.71
N ILE A 579 -29.98 10.23 12.33
CA ILE A 579 -29.43 11.55 12.00
C ILE A 579 -28.86 11.60 10.58
N ILE A 580 -28.11 10.57 10.18
CA ILE A 580 -27.54 10.46 8.82
C ILE A 580 -28.67 10.48 7.78
N PHE A 581 -29.69 9.64 7.96
CA PHE A 581 -30.79 9.50 7.02
C PHE A 581 -31.71 10.71 6.98
N THR A 582 -31.96 11.33 8.13
CA THR A 582 -32.71 12.59 8.20
C THR A 582 -31.97 13.69 7.46
N PHE A 583 -30.65 13.80 7.67
CA PHE A 583 -29.83 14.77 6.95
C PHE A 583 -29.89 14.57 5.43
N LEU A 584 -29.70 13.33 4.97
CA LEU A 584 -29.73 12.99 3.54
C LEU A 584 -31.10 13.32 2.92
N ARG A 585 -32.19 12.94 3.58
CA ARG A 585 -33.56 13.24 3.14
C ARG A 585 -33.80 14.75 3.00
N ASP A 586 -33.48 15.51 4.06
CA ASP A 586 -33.87 16.91 4.17
C ASP A 586 -32.97 17.86 3.38
N ASN A 587 -31.71 17.46 3.15
CA ASN A 587 -30.71 18.34 2.52
C ASN A 587 -30.24 17.85 1.16
N ILE A 588 -30.16 16.55 0.91
CA ILE A 588 -29.61 15.99 -0.34
C ILE A 588 -30.74 15.55 -1.27
N HIS A 589 -31.60 14.63 -0.82
CA HIS A 589 -32.62 13.99 -1.66
C HIS A 589 -33.73 14.93 -2.10
N CYS A 590 -33.86 16.10 -1.47
CA CYS A 590 -34.78 17.15 -1.87
C CYS A 590 -34.29 17.96 -3.08
N GLU A 591 -33.01 17.84 -3.45
CA GLU A 591 -32.40 18.57 -4.57
C GLU A 591 -32.56 17.82 -5.91
N ASN A 592 -32.67 18.59 -6.99
CA ASN A 592 -32.66 18.09 -8.37
C ASN A 592 -33.64 16.92 -8.62
N ARG A 593 -34.83 16.97 -8.02
CA ARG A 593 -35.83 15.90 -8.18
C ARG A 593 -36.39 15.86 -9.61
N ILE A 594 -36.31 14.68 -10.23
CA ILE A 594 -36.77 14.42 -11.61
C ILE A 594 -37.70 13.21 -11.60
N ALA A 595 -38.87 13.33 -12.22
CA ALA A 595 -39.80 12.20 -12.39
C ALA A 595 -39.25 11.15 -13.37
N VAL A 596 -39.44 9.87 -13.05
CA VAL A 596 -38.92 8.74 -13.85
C VAL A 596 -39.90 8.39 -14.99
N LEU A 597 -39.38 7.99 -16.15
CA LEU A 597 -40.14 7.62 -17.36
C LEU A 597 -40.06 6.10 -17.68
N ASP A 598 -40.09 5.24 -16.65
CA ASP A 598 -40.19 3.77 -16.64
C ASP A 598 -39.07 2.92 -17.29
N LYS A 599 -37.82 3.00 -16.81
CA LYS A 599 -36.73 2.10 -17.26
C LYS A 599 -35.64 1.84 -16.21
N THR A 600 -35.82 2.30 -14.97
CA THR A 600 -34.81 2.24 -13.92
C THR A 600 -34.48 0.83 -13.53
N LEU A 601 -35.49 -0.03 -13.37
CA LEU A 601 -35.25 -1.44 -13.01
C LEU A 601 -34.34 -2.16 -14.01
N GLU A 602 -34.58 -1.99 -15.31
CA GLU A 602 -33.81 -2.68 -16.34
C GLU A 602 -32.38 -2.14 -16.45
N ILE A 603 -32.20 -0.82 -16.48
CA ILE A 603 -30.90 -0.18 -16.75
C ILE A 603 -30.03 -0.12 -15.47
N SER A 604 -30.59 0.36 -14.35
CA SER A 604 -29.82 0.60 -13.11
C SER A 604 -29.61 -0.64 -12.28
N TYR A 605 -30.49 -1.65 -12.37
CA TYR A 605 -30.43 -2.83 -11.50
C TYR A 605 -30.21 -4.13 -12.26
N PHE A 606 -31.16 -4.57 -13.10
CA PHE A 606 -31.12 -5.91 -13.69
C PHE A 606 -29.92 -6.12 -14.61
N LYS A 607 -29.78 -5.26 -15.63
CA LYS A 607 -28.68 -5.35 -16.58
C LYS A 607 -27.33 -5.16 -15.89
N LYS A 608 -27.26 -4.24 -14.92
CA LYS A 608 -26.06 -3.97 -14.12
C LYS A 608 -25.61 -5.21 -13.34
N ILE A 609 -26.52 -5.95 -12.73
CA ILE A 609 -26.22 -7.21 -12.04
C ILE A 609 -25.71 -8.25 -13.05
N GLU A 610 -26.45 -8.46 -14.14
CA GLU A 610 -26.10 -9.44 -15.19
C GLU A 610 -24.71 -9.18 -15.77
N ASP A 611 -24.44 -7.93 -16.15
CA ASP A 611 -23.16 -7.48 -16.70
C ASP A 611 -22.00 -7.71 -15.70
N ARG A 612 -22.23 -7.41 -14.40
CA ARG A 612 -21.22 -7.58 -13.35
C ARG A 612 -20.97 -9.04 -12.98
N LEU A 613 -21.99 -9.89 -12.95
CA LEU A 613 -21.80 -11.32 -12.73
C LEU A 613 -21.09 -11.99 -13.91
N ASN A 614 -21.39 -11.56 -15.14
CA ASN A 614 -20.64 -11.99 -16.32
C ASN A 614 -19.16 -11.57 -16.23
N LEU A 615 -18.86 -10.40 -15.66
CA LEU A 615 -17.49 -9.99 -15.38
C LEU A 615 -16.85 -10.90 -14.32
N CYS A 616 -17.53 -11.20 -13.21
CA CYS A 616 -17.03 -12.14 -12.20
C CYS A 616 -16.69 -13.51 -12.78
N GLN A 617 -17.56 -14.08 -13.62
CA GLN A 617 -17.33 -15.37 -14.28
C GLN A 617 -16.11 -15.33 -15.20
N LYS A 618 -15.87 -14.22 -15.91
CA LYS A 618 -14.67 -14.04 -16.73
C LYS A 618 -13.40 -13.88 -15.89
N THR A 619 -13.50 -13.20 -14.76
CA THR A 619 -12.38 -12.88 -13.87
C THR A 619 -11.92 -14.09 -13.05
N ALA A 620 -12.86 -14.89 -12.54
CA ALA A 620 -12.61 -16.04 -11.67
C ALA A 620 -13.55 -17.20 -12.02
N PRO A 621 -13.38 -17.84 -13.19
CA PRO A 621 -14.29 -18.87 -13.72
C PRO A 621 -14.43 -20.13 -12.86
N GLN A 622 -13.45 -20.48 -12.02
CA GLN A 622 -13.53 -21.61 -11.10
C GLN A 622 -14.38 -21.26 -9.87
N THR A 623 -14.23 -20.05 -9.34
CA THR A 623 -15.01 -19.57 -8.19
C THR A 623 -16.44 -19.22 -8.60
N PHE A 624 -16.60 -18.43 -9.66
CA PHE A 624 -17.89 -18.03 -10.24
C PHE A 624 -18.25 -18.92 -11.43
N CYS A 625 -18.27 -20.23 -11.19
CA CYS A 625 -18.57 -21.23 -12.21
C CYS A 625 -20.04 -21.24 -12.63
N SER A 626 -20.34 -21.91 -13.75
CA SER A 626 -21.71 -22.04 -14.24
C SER A 626 -22.64 -22.74 -13.26
N GLU A 627 -22.15 -23.73 -12.51
CA GLU A 627 -22.93 -24.44 -11.49
C GLU A 627 -23.40 -23.48 -10.37
N LEU A 628 -22.58 -22.49 -10.00
CA LEU A 628 -22.95 -21.47 -9.04
C LEU A 628 -23.95 -20.45 -9.60
N LEU A 629 -23.70 -19.95 -10.82
CA LEU A 629 -24.45 -18.81 -11.39
C LEU A 629 -25.72 -19.20 -12.14
N ASP A 630 -25.73 -20.37 -12.78
CA ASP A 630 -26.79 -20.81 -13.70
C ASP A 630 -27.82 -21.73 -13.02
N SER A 631 -27.55 -22.21 -11.80
CA SER A 631 -28.48 -23.01 -11.01
C SER A 631 -29.77 -22.24 -10.71
N GLU A 632 -30.92 -22.93 -10.71
CA GLU A 632 -32.20 -22.27 -10.42
C GLU A 632 -32.29 -21.83 -8.95
N LYS A 633 -31.73 -22.65 -8.05
CA LYS A 633 -31.78 -22.50 -6.60
C LYS A 633 -30.38 -22.61 -6.00
N ILE A 634 -30.24 -22.10 -4.78
CA ILE A 634 -29.00 -22.13 -3.99
C ILE A 634 -29.37 -22.32 -2.52
N ILE A 635 -28.52 -23.04 -1.77
CA ILE A 635 -28.68 -23.23 -0.33
C ILE A 635 -27.65 -22.37 0.39
N ILE A 636 -28.09 -21.41 1.20
CA ILE A 636 -27.22 -20.51 1.96
C ILE A 636 -27.52 -20.67 3.45
N ASN A 637 -26.53 -21.06 4.24
CA ASN A 637 -26.66 -21.30 5.69
C ASN A 637 -27.81 -22.27 6.03
N GLY A 638 -28.06 -23.26 5.16
CA GLY A 638 -29.11 -24.26 5.34
C GLY A 638 -30.52 -23.84 4.86
N TYR A 639 -30.68 -22.64 4.31
CA TYR A 639 -31.95 -22.16 3.75
C TYR A 639 -31.90 -22.18 2.22
N GLU A 640 -32.95 -22.68 1.59
CA GLU A 640 -33.09 -22.72 0.13
C GLU A 640 -33.62 -21.38 -0.41
N TYR A 641 -32.97 -20.84 -1.43
CA TYR A 641 -33.30 -19.59 -2.09
C TYR A 641 -33.36 -19.76 -3.61
N LEU A 642 -34.13 -18.91 -4.30
CA LEU A 642 -33.98 -18.75 -5.75
C LEU A 642 -32.69 -18.01 -6.07
N ASN A 643 -31.98 -18.44 -7.10
CA ASN A 643 -30.75 -17.81 -7.52
C ASN A 643 -31.00 -16.53 -8.33
N ILE A 644 -29.97 -15.69 -8.52
CA ILE A 644 -30.10 -14.34 -9.10
C ILE A 644 -30.75 -14.37 -10.48
N ARG A 645 -30.30 -15.22 -11.42
CA ARG A 645 -30.88 -15.26 -12.77
C ARG A 645 -32.38 -15.59 -12.73
N THR A 646 -32.79 -16.50 -11.85
CA THR A 646 -34.19 -16.86 -11.65
C THR A 646 -34.99 -15.70 -11.08
N LEU A 647 -34.46 -15.03 -10.06
CA LEU A 647 -35.08 -13.84 -9.44
C LEU A 647 -35.28 -12.72 -10.44
N LEU A 648 -34.24 -12.34 -11.18
CA LEU A 648 -34.31 -11.28 -12.19
C LEU A 648 -35.35 -11.60 -13.27
N ARG A 649 -35.44 -12.86 -13.72
CA ARG A 649 -36.46 -13.29 -14.67
C ARG A 649 -37.88 -13.13 -14.10
N LEU A 650 -38.09 -13.44 -12.83
CA LEU A 650 -39.41 -13.30 -12.17
C LEU A 650 -39.83 -11.84 -12.00
N PHE A 651 -38.92 -10.96 -11.57
CA PHE A 651 -39.21 -9.52 -11.50
C PHE A 651 -39.50 -8.94 -12.88
N ARG A 652 -38.73 -9.36 -13.90
CA ARG A 652 -38.87 -8.90 -15.29
C ARG A 652 -40.12 -9.46 -16.00
N SER A 653 -40.65 -10.60 -15.58
CA SER A 653 -41.83 -11.21 -16.22
C SER A 653 -43.17 -10.76 -15.62
N ASN A 654 -43.17 -10.08 -14.48
CA ASN A 654 -44.38 -9.62 -13.80
C ASN A 654 -44.50 -8.08 -13.83
N PRO A 655 -45.44 -7.51 -14.63
CA PRO A 655 -45.63 -6.07 -14.74
C PRO A 655 -46.05 -5.39 -13.42
N GLU A 656 -46.78 -6.09 -12.56
CA GLU A 656 -47.20 -5.54 -11.25
C GLU A 656 -45.99 -5.34 -10.35
N TYR A 657 -45.06 -6.31 -10.33
CA TYR A 657 -43.83 -6.20 -9.56
C TYR A 657 -42.98 -5.03 -10.05
N GLN A 658 -42.88 -4.84 -11.37
CA GLN A 658 -42.15 -3.70 -11.93
C GLN A 658 -42.76 -2.37 -11.50
N ASN A 659 -44.08 -2.23 -11.57
CA ASN A 659 -44.76 -1.00 -11.17
C ASN A 659 -44.59 -0.69 -9.67
N LEU A 660 -44.47 -1.70 -8.80
CA LEU A 660 -44.25 -1.50 -7.37
C LEU A 660 -42.77 -1.19 -7.03
N LEU A 661 -41.83 -1.70 -7.84
CA LEU A 661 -40.39 -1.56 -7.60
C LEU A 661 -39.77 -0.32 -8.26
N GLU A 662 -40.36 0.17 -9.36
CA GLU A 662 -39.85 1.32 -10.10
C GLU A 662 -39.92 2.60 -9.22
N PRO A 663 -38.82 3.38 -9.11
CA PRO A 663 -38.83 4.67 -8.44
C PRO A 663 -39.78 5.65 -9.13
N ARG A 664 -40.48 6.47 -8.34
CA ARG A 664 -41.26 7.59 -8.89
C ARG A 664 -40.41 8.78 -9.29
N TYR A 665 -39.29 8.99 -8.59
CA TYR A 665 -38.38 10.10 -8.83
C TYR A 665 -36.93 9.68 -8.58
N HIS A 666 -36.02 10.34 -9.28
CA HIS A 666 -34.60 10.39 -8.96
C HIS A 666 -34.26 11.77 -8.38
N SER A 667 -33.24 11.84 -7.56
CA SER A 667 -32.77 13.07 -6.93
C SER A 667 -31.26 13.08 -6.82
N LEU A 668 -30.69 14.18 -6.35
CA LEU A 668 -29.30 14.19 -5.91
C LEU A 668 -29.10 13.13 -4.83
N VAL A 669 -28.04 12.33 -4.94
CA VAL A 669 -27.69 11.27 -3.98
C VAL A 669 -26.22 11.35 -3.61
N MET A 670 -25.87 10.96 -2.38
CA MET A 670 -24.47 10.79 -2.02
C MET A 670 -23.87 9.58 -2.75
N GLY A 671 -24.64 8.52 -2.92
CA GLY A 671 -24.39 7.39 -3.81
C GLY A 671 -23.37 6.36 -3.29
N ASP A 672 -22.67 6.62 -2.19
CA ASP A 672 -21.80 5.63 -1.53
C ASP A 672 -21.74 5.77 0.01
N THR A 673 -22.91 5.75 0.64
CA THR A 673 -23.06 5.99 2.10
C THR A 673 -22.65 4.81 2.99
N ASN A 674 -21.68 4.00 2.55
CA ASN A 674 -21.05 3.02 3.45
C ASN A 674 -20.52 3.74 4.69
N THR A 675 -20.49 3.05 5.83
CA THR A 675 -20.05 3.63 7.11
C THR A 675 -18.58 4.08 7.10
N GLU A 676 -17.75 3.59 6.18
CA GLU A 676 -16.38 4.09 5.93
C GLU A 676 -16.33 5.47 5.25
N ASN A 677 -17.39 5.87 4.54
CA ASN A 677 -17.47 7.11 3.76
C ASN A 677 -18.24 8.23 4.50
N ILE A 678 -18.55 8.01 5.78
CA ILE A 678 -19.22 8.98 6.64
C ILE A 678 -18.30 9.27 7.83
N LYS A 679 -18.01 10.53 8.08
CA LYS A 679 -17.10 10.99 9.14
C LYS A 679 -17.85 11.70 10.26
N LEU A 680 -17.34 11.52 11.48
CA LEU A 680 -17.77 12.17 12.71
C LEU A 680 -16.62 13.06 13.21
N GLY A 681 -16.76 14.38 13.09
CA GLY A 681 -15.77 15.32 13.63
C GLY A 681 -15.77 15.39 15.17
N ASN A 682 -16.89 15.05 15.81
CA ASN A 682 -17.01 15.04 17.26
C ASN A 682 -17.79 13.82 17.80
N THR A 683 -17.10 12.91 18.48
CA THR A 683 -17.68 11.71 19.07
C THR A 683 -17.97 11.82 20.57
N THR A 684 -17.65 12.97 21.19
CA THR A 684 -17.70 13.17 22.65
C THR A 684 -19.07 12.86 23.24
N GLN A 685 -20.14 13.33 22.58
CA GLN A 685 -21.50 13.13 23.08
C GLN A 685 -21.95 11.67 22.97
N LEU A 686 -21.55 10.98 21.90
CA LEU A 686 -21.83 9.55 21.72
C LEU A 686 -21.15 8.71 22.82
N ILE A 687 -19.89 9.01 23.13
CA ILE A 687 -19.13 8.35 24.20
C ILE A 687 -19.72 8.68 25.57
N LYS A 688 -20.13 9.92 25.82
CA LYS A 688 -20.81 10.31 27.05
C LYS A 688 -22.08 9.49 27.28
N ILE A 689 -22.88 9.31 26.23
CA ILE A 689 -24.11 8.52 26.31
C ILE A 689 -23.75 7.05 26.57
N GLN A 690 -22.75 6.49 25.88
CA GLN A 690 -22.28 5.13 26.17
C GLN A 690 -21.93 4.95 27.64
N ASN A 691 -21.18 5.89 28.24
CA ASN A 691 -20.88 5.86 29.67
C ASN A 691 -22.13 5.91 30.56
N MET A 692 -23.16 6.67 30.18
CA MET A 692 -24.45 6.69 30.90
C MET A 692 -25.16 5.34 30.83
N ILE A 693 -25.09 4.65 29.69
CA ILE A 693 -25.61 3.28 29.53
C ILE A 693 -24.86 2.33 30.45
N ASP A 694 -23.53 2.38 30.43
CA ASP A 694 -22.67 1.47 31.21
C ASP A 694 -22.84 1.68 32.73
N LEU A 695 -23.07 2.93 33.15
CA LEU A 695 -23.39 3.30 34.53
C LEU A 695 -24.86 3.05 34.92
N GLN A 696 -25.68 2.55 34.01
CA GLN A 696 -27.10 2.27 34.23
C GLN A 696 -27.88 3.51 34.74
N CYS A 697 -27.62 4.67 34.13
CA CYS A 697 -28.44 5.87 34.33
C CYS A 697 -29.92 5.61 33.95
N SER A 698 -30.82 6.52 34.33
CA SER A 698 -32.24 6.35 34.04
C SER A 698 -32.52 6.37 32.53
N GLU A 699 -33.51 5.62 32.07
CA GLU A 699 -33.89 5.60 30.64
C GLU A 699 -34.38 6.96 30.14
N GLU A 700 -34.95 7.80 31.02
CA GLU A 700 -35.35 9.18 30.70
C GLU A 700 -34.11 10.05 30.39
N ASP A 701 -33.09 10.00 31.25
CA ASP A 701 -31.84 10.77 31.05
C ASP A 701 -31.12 10.34 29.77
N ILE A 702 -31.10 9.03 29.48
CA ILE A 702 -30.45 8.49 28.29
C ILE A 702 -31.22 8.89 27.02
N ALA A 703 -32.56 8.83 27.06
CA ALA A 703 -33.39 9.26 25.94
C ALA A 703 -33.24 10.77 25.66
N GLU A 704 -33.22 11.61 26.70
CA GLU A 704 -32.98 13.05 26.56
C GLU A 704 -31.61 13.33 25.92
N ALA A 705 -30.56 12.67 26.41
CA ALA A 705 -29.21 12.83 25.85
C ALA A 705 -29.10 12.33 24.39
N LEU A 706 -29.81 11.26 24.02
CA LEU A 706 -29.87 10.78 22.63
C LEU A 706 -30.57 11.77 21.70
N GLU A 707 -31.64 12.43 22.16
CA GLU A 707 -32.37 13.42 21.36
C GLU A 707 -31.57 14.71 21.12
N GLU A 708 -30.59 15.04 21.96
CA GLU A 708 -29.67 16.16 21.73
C GLU A 708 -28.68 15.93 20.57
N ILE A 709 -28.48 14.68 20.13
CA ILE A 709 -27.60 14.35 19.00
C ILE A 709 -28.23 14.87 17.72
N ASN A 710 -27.46 15.66 16.95
CA ASN A 710 -27.82 16.13 15.60
C ASN A 710 -26.57 16.23 14.71
N ALA A 711 -26.76 16.49 13.41
CA ALA A 711 -25.69 16.50 12.42
C ALA A 711 -24.59 17.56 12.68
N GLU A 712 -24.95 18.71 13.26
CA GLU A 712 -24.01 19.80 13.57
C GLU A 712 -23.16 19.45 14.79
N ASN A 713 -23.78 18.92 15.86
CA ASN A 713 -23.11 18.59 17.12
C ASN A 713 -22.05 17.48 16.95
N ILE A 714 -22.35 16.48 16.11
CA ILE A 714 -21.41 15.40 15.77
C ILE A 714 -20.45 15.78 14.64
N GLN A 715 -20.64 16.97 14.04
CA GLN A 715 -19.88 17.46 12.90
C GLN A 715 -19.86 16.43 11.76
N LEU A 716 -21.04 16.02 11.31
CA LEU A 716 -21.22 15.05 10.25
C LEU A 716 -20.53 15.53 8.97
N LYS A 717 -19.81 14.65 8.27
CA LYS A 717 -19.27 14.91 6.93
C LYS A 717 -19.39 13.65 6.07
N PHE A 718 -19.45 13.85 4.76
CA PHE A 718 -19.48 12.77 3.77
C PHE A 718 -18.19 12.79 2.95
N LEU A 719 -17.73 11.61 2.57
CA LEU A 719 -16.53 11.39 1.77
C LEU A 719 -16.82 10.53 0.57
N ASP A 720 -16.04 10.71 -0.49
CA ASP A 720 -16.05 9.85 -1.66
C ASP A 720 -17.45 9.62 -2.29
N PRO A 721 -18.24 10.69 -2.57
CA PRO A 721 -19.56 10.51 -3.15
C PRO A 721 -19.49 9.88 -4.55
N ARG A 722 -20.54 9.14 -4.89
CA ARG A 722 -20.65 8.45 -6.16
C ARG A 722 -21.33 9.34 -7.19
N ALA A 723 -20.55 9.83 -8.14
CA ALA A 723 -21.02 10.67 -9.24
C ALA A 723 -21.58 9.89 -10.44
N ILE A 724 -22.21 8.74 -10.20
CA ILE A 724 -22.78 7.88 -11.23
C ILE A 724 -24.25 7.69 -10.89
N GLY A 725 -25.12 8.37 -11.63
CA GLY A 725 -26.56 8.23 -11.52
C GLY A 725 -27.14 7.35 -12.62
N TYR A 726 -28.47 7.27 -12.66
CA TYR A 726 -29.23 6.39 -13.57
C TYR A 726 -29.05 6.73 -15.07
N GLN A 727 -29.10 8.02 -15.42
CA GLN A 727 -28.98 8.54 -16.79
C GLN A 727 -28.12 9.81 -16.90
N SER A 728 -27.74 10.38 -15.77
CA SER A 728 -26.87 11.54 -15.64
C SER A 728 -25.72 11.19 -14.70
N GLU A 729 -24.57 11.81 -14.92
CA GLU A 729 -23.33 11.55 -14.20
C GLU A 729 -22.63 12.89 -13.95
N GLY A 730 -21.72 12.95 -12.98
CA GLY A 730 -21.01 14.19 -12.67
C GLY A 730 -21.93 15.29 -12.13
N ASP A 731 -21.89 16.47 -12.75
CA ASP A 731 -22.58 17.70 -12.32
C ASP A 731 -24.10 17.57 -12.22
N ASN A 732 -24.70 16.74 -13.07
CA ASN A 732 -26.16 16.53 -13.14
C ASN A 732 -26.61 15.21 -12.50
N CYS A 733 -25.73 14.55 -11.73
CA CYS A 733 -25.98 13.21 -11.17
C CYS A 733 -27.30 13.16 -10.37
N CYS A 734 -28.22 12.32 -10.84
CA CYS A 734 -29.47 11.99 -10.15
C CYS A 734 -29.69 10.48 -10.19
N ASP A 735 -30.08 9.89 -9.06
CA ASP A 735 -30.36 8.45 -8.94
C ASP A 735 -31.47 8.17 -7.94
N ASP A 736 -31.78 6.89 -7.73
CA ASP A 736 -32.68 6.42 -6.69
C ASP A 736 -32.09 6.67 -5.28
N TYR A 737 -32.69 7.60 -4.55
CA TYR A 737 -32.25 8.01 -3.22
C TYR A 737 -32.22 6.88 -2.19
N MET A 738 -32.94 5.78 -2.42
CA MET A 738 -32.89 4.62 -1.53
C MET A 738 -31.53 3.97 -1.44
N TYR A 739 -30.68 4.20 -2.45
CA TYR A 739 -29.32 3.72 -2.46
C TYR A 739 -28.49 4.28 -1.31
N ASP A 740 -28.88 5.41 -0.72
CA ASP A 740 -28.18 6.06 0.38
C ASP A 740 -28.49 5.45 1.76
N TYR A 741 -29.37 4.46 1.87
CA TYR A 741 -29.66 3.75 3.12
C TYR A 741 -28.65 2.64 3.47
N LYS A 742 -27.43 2.69 2.90
CA LYS A 742 -26.39 1.66 3.09
C LYS A 742 -25.92 1.40 4.52
N PRO A 743 -26.00 2.29 5.51
CA PRO A 743 -25.69 1.93 6.89
C PRO A 743 -26.49 0.69 7.38
N TRP A 744 -27.69 0.44 6.86
CA TRP A 744 -28.40 -0.82 7.10
C TRP A 744 -27.78 -2.03 6.38
N HIS A 745 -27.23 -1.85 5.19
CA HIS A 745 -26.42 -2.84 4.49
C HIS A 745 -25.11 -3.16 5.26
N ASN A 746 -24.44 -2.15 5.82
CA ASN A 746 -23.24 -2.31 6.67
C ASN A 746 -23.51 -3.14 7.93
N SER A 747 -24.66 -2.91 8.57
CA SER A 747 -25.06 -3.57 9.81
C SER A 747 -25.90 -4.84 9.58
N ILE A 748 -27.18 -4.72 9.25
CA ILE A 748 -28.12 -5.84 9.06
C ILE A 748 -27.68 -6.76 7.92
N GLY A 749 -27.08 -6.19 6.86
CA GLY A 749 -26.53 -6.96 5.75
C GLY A 749 -25.15 -7.55 5.99
N HIS A 750 -24.59 -7.43 7.21
CA HIS A 750 -23.27 -7.93 7.59
C HIS A 750 -22.10 -7.41 6.74
N TYR A 751 -22.27 -6.33 5.98
CA TYR A 751 -21.21 -5.90 5.06
C TYR A 751 -19.94 -5.45 5.80
N ASP A 752 -20.03 -4.82 6.97
CA ASP A 752 -18.82 -4.46 7.73
C ASP A 752 -18.01 -5.70 8.15
N GLU A 753 -18.69 -6.78 8.53
CA GLU A 753 -18.04 -8.06 8.87
C GLU A 753 -17.45 -8.74 7.63
N ILE A 754 -18.17 -8.73 6.50
CA ILE A 754 -17.69 -9.31 5.23
C ILE A 754 -16.50 -8.52 4.67
N HIS A 755 -16.60 -7.19 4.65
CA HIS A 755 -15.60 -6.29 4.08
C HIS A 755 -14.29 -6.34 4.86
N ASN A 756 -14.36 -6.48 6.19
CA ASN A 756 -13.21 -6.61 7.08
C ASN A 756 -12.78 -8.09 7.30
N GLU A 757 -13.35 -9.03 6.55
CA GLU A 757 -13.01 -10.46 6.59
C GLU A 757 -13.22 -11.17 7.94
N PHE A 758 -14.18 -10.73 8.74
CA PHE A 758 -14.58 -11.38 9.98
C PHE A 758 -15.50 -12.59 9.75
N PHE A 759 -15.18 -13.43 8.76
CA PHE A 759 -15.98 -14.61 8.44
C PHE A 759 -15.16 -15.73 7.77
N THR A 760 -15.73 -16.93 7.77
CA THR A 760 -15.27 -18.08 7.00
C THR A 760 -16.36 -18.53 6.05
N ILE A 761 -15.98 -19.10 4.91
CA ILE A 761 -16.91 -19.63 3.92
C ILE A 761 -16.53 -21.07 3.56
N ASP A 762 -17.54 -21.89 3.37
CA ASP A 762 -17.46 -23.21 2.76
C ASP A 762 -18.45 -23.29 1.60
N MET A 763 -18.04 -23.87 0.48
CA MET A 763 -18.83 -23.90 -0.75
C MET A 763 -18.71 -25.25 -1.45
N ASP A 764 -19.86 -25.84 -1.75
CA ASP A 764 -20.00 -27.03 -2.57
C ASP A 764 -20.91 -26.75 -3.77
N THR A 765 -20.34 -26.78 -4.97
CA THR A 765 -21.06 -26.60 -6.24
C THR A 765 -21.29 -27.92 -6.98
N SER A 766 -20.92 -29.07 -6.39
CA SER A 766 -21.02 -30.39 -7.04
C SER A 766 -22.42 -31.01 -6.96
N ALA A 767 -23.26 -30.52 -6.04
CA ALA A 767 -24.65 -30.92 -5.89
C ALA A 767 -25.57 -30.26 -6.94
N GLU A 768 -26.81 -30.76 -7.06
CA GLU A 768 -27.83 -30.19 -7.96
C GLU A 768 -28.10 -28.70 -7.66
N ASN A 769 -28.11 -28.33 -6.38
CA ASN A 769 -28.16 -26.94 -5.92
C ASN A 769 -26.85 -26.62 -5.17
N PRO A 770 -26.12 -25.55 -5.55
CA PRO A 770 -24.93 -25.13 -4.82
C PRO A 770 -25.26 -24.84 -3.35
N THR A 771 -24.38 -25.27 -2.45
CA THR A 771 -24.51 -25.09 -1.00
C THR A 771 -23.37 -24.24 -0.49
N ILE A 772 -23.70 -23.16 0.21
CA ILE A 772 -22.75 -22.21 0.77
C ILE A 772 -23.04 -22.02 2.25
N THR A 773 -22.00 -22.14 3.08
CA THR A 773 -22.07 -21.88 4.52
C THR A 773 -21.13 -20.73 4.86
N ILE A 774 -21.68 -19.64 5.37
CA ILE A 774 -20.98 -18.45 5.86
C ILE A 774 -21.07 -18.44 7.37
N LYS A 775 -19.92 -18.40 8.06
CA LYS A 775 -19.84 -18.32 9.52
C LYS A 775 -19.04 -17.09 9.92
N PHE A 776 -19.69 -16.15 10.58
CA PHE A 776 -19.04 -14.97 11.14
C PHE A 776 -18.20 -15.35 12.37
N ILE A 777 -17.07 -14.67 12.53
CA ILE A 777 -16.15 -14.90 13.65
C ILE A 777 -16.82 -14.44 14.94
N GLU A 778 -16.90 -15.33 15.92
CA GLU A 778 -17.50 -15.00 17.22
C GLU A 778 -16.72 -13.89 17.93
N LYS A 779 -17.46 -12.99 18.60
CA LYS A 779 -16.95 -11.87 19.38
C LYS A 779 -16.14 -10.86 18.56
N ASN A 780 -16.32 -10.79 17.24
CA ASN A 780 -15.78 -9.67 16.47
C ASN A 780 -16.47 -8.36 16.88
N GLU A 781 -15.79 -7.23 16.67
CA GLU A 781 -16.19 -5.92 17.19
C GLU A 781 -17.54 -5.46 16.62
N TYR A 782 -17.80 -5.71 15.33
CA TYR A 782 -19.07 -5.36 14.69
C TYR A 782 -20.22 -6.24 15.20
N GLN A 783 -20.00 -7.54 15.38
CA GLN A 783 -21.00 -8.44 15.98
C GLN A 783 -21.37 -7.98 17.39
N GLN A 784 -20.39 -7.59 18.21
CA GLN A 784 -20.64 -7.11 19.58
C GLN A 784 -21.43 -5.79 19.59
N ALA A 785 -21.14 -4.89 18.67
CA ALA A 785 -21.79 -3.59 18.57
C ALA A 785 -23.21 -3.68 17.97
N TYR A 786 -23.36 -4.38 16.84
CA TYR A 786 -24.64 -4.48 16.12
C TYR A 786 -25.60 -5.49 16.74
N GLN A 787 -25.08 -6.58 17.30
CA GLN A 787 -25.85 -7.68 17.92
C GLN A 787 -26.95 -8.23 16.99
N ILE A 788 -26.63 -8.39 15.71
CA ILE A 788 -27.57 -8.95 14.71
C ILE A 788 -27.88 -10.40 15.04
N THR A 789 -29.15 -10.77 14.92
CA THR A 789 -29.68 -12.11 15.22
C THR A 789 -30.33 -12.79 14.02
N ASP A 790 -30.22 -12.18 12.84
CA ASP A 790 -30.80 -12.64 11.57
C ASP A 790 -32.33 -12.73 11.58
N CYS A 791 -33.01 -11.74 12.17
CA CYS A 791 -34.48 -11.66 12.21
C CYS A 791 -35.08 -11.69 10.81
N ALA A 792 -34.50 -10.96 9.85
CA ALA A 792 -34.97 -10.94 8.46
C ALA A 792 -34.93 -12.34 7.83
N GLN A 793 -33.83 -13.07 7.99
CA GLN A 793 -33.68 -14.43 7.49
C GLN A 793 -34.69 -15.39 8.13
N LYS A 794 -34.89 -15.28 9.46
CA LYS A 794 -35.81 -16.13 10.23
C LYS A 794 -37.27 -15.69 10.16
N ASN A 795 -37.56 -14.57 9.48
CA ASN A 795 -38.87 -13.92 9.43
C ASN A 795 -39.48 -13.65 10.81
N ILE A 796 -38.65 -13.16 11.74
CA ILE A 796 -39.04 -12.81 13.11
C ILE A 796 -39.29 -11.31 13.20
N ASN A 797 -40.36 -10.92 13.88
CA ASN A 797 -40.61 -9.53 14.22
C ASN A 797 -39.84 -9.16 15.50
N PRO A 798 -38.77 -8.33 15.42
CA PRO A 798 -37.92 -8.01 16.55
C PRO A 798 -38.62 -7.19 17.64
N LEU A 799 -39.77 -6.59 17.35
CA LEU A 799 -40.57 -5.85 18.34
C LEU A 799 -41.41 -6.77 19.23
N LEU A 800 -41.65 -8.01 18.80
CA LEU A 800 -42.46 -8.99 19.53
C LEU A 800 -41.63 -9.98 20.36
N ASP A 801 -40.31 -10.00 20.17
CA ASP A 801 -39.40 -10.88 20.89
C ASP A 801 -38.47 -10.06 21.81
N PRO A 802 -38.63 -10.17 23.15
CA PRO A 802 -37.82 -9.41 24.10
C PRO A 802 -36.37 -9.86 24.16
N THR A 803 -36.02 -11.03 23.61
CA THR A 803 -34.64 -11.53 23.57
C THR A 803 -33.78 -10.82 22.53
N ILE A 804 -34.41 -10.12 21.58
CA ILE A 804 -33.72 -9.35 20.55
C ILE A 804 -33.39 -7.95 21.10
N SER A 805 -32.10 -7.64 21.14
CA SER A 805 -31.55 -6.36 21.64
C SER A 805 -30.72 -5.58 20.63
N GLY A 806 -30.40 -6.18 19.47
CA GLY A 806 -29.53 -5.58 18.46
C GLY A 806 -30.18 -4.54 17.57
N MET A 807 -29.44 -4.11 16.53
CA MET A 807 -29.84 -3.07 15.58
C MET A 807 -31.20 -3.35 14.92
N GLU A 808 -31.53 -4.62 14.70
CA GLU A 808 -32.81 -5.06 14.12
C GLU A 808 -34.03 -4.56 14.92
N LYS A 809 -33.89 -4.38 16.24
CA LYS A 809 -34.96 -3.85 17.11
C LYS A 809 -35.31 -2.39 16.81
N TYR A 810 -34.33 -1.61 16.35
CA TYR A 810 -34.48 -0.16 16.15
C TYR A 810 -34.86 0.20 14.71
N PHE A 811 -34.79 -0.75 13.76
CA PHE A 811 -35.07 -0.51 12.35
C PHE A 811 -36.43 0.19 12.14
N ALA A 812 -37.51 -0.37 12.68
CA ALA A 812 -38.85 0.19 12.54
C ALA A 812 -38.96 1.60 13.11
N GLN A 813 -38.39 1.85 14.29
CA GLN A 813 -38.41 3.18 14.93
C GLN A 813 -37.73 4.22 14.03
N VAL A 814 -36.51 3.94 13.58
CA VAL A 814 -35.70 4.86 12.77
C VAL A 814 -36.39 5.13 11.43
N MET A 815 -36.81 4.09 10.73
CA MET A 815 -37.44 4.25 9.41
C MET A 815 -38.81 4.94 9.51
N ASN A 816 -39.59 4.69 10.56
CA ASN A 816 -40.85 5.41 10.78
C ASN A 816 -40.65 6.91 11.01
N ARG A 817 -39.56 7.33 11.67
CA ARG A 817 -39.21 8.76 11.82
C ARG A 817 -38.76 9.38 10.49
N ILE A 818 -38.00 8.65 9.67
CA ILE A 818 -37.52 9.11 8.36
C ILE A 818 -38.67 9.27 7.36
N TYR A 819 -39.64 8.37 7.38
CA TYR A 819 -40.81 8.44 6.49
C TYR A 819 -42.01 9.16 7.13
N ASP A 820 -41.87 9.71 8.34
CA ASP A 820 -42.96 10.32 9.12
C ASP A 820 -44.24 9.45 9.12
N SER A 821 -44.07 8.13 9.27
CA SER A 821 -45.12 7.16 8.94
C SER A 821 -46.30 7.16 9.92
N THR A 822 -46.17 7.87 11.03
CA THR A 822 -47.22 8.10 12.02
C THR A 822 -48.10 9.32 11.69
N SER A 823 -47.68 10.15 10.73
CA SER A 823 -48.42 11.31 10.23
C SER A 823 -49.34 10.91 9.08
N SER A 824 -50.63 11.24 9.20
CA SER A 824 -51.62 11.03 8.12
C SER A 824 -51.37 11.86 6.87
N ASN A 825 -50.46 12.85 6.93
CA ASN A 825 -50.08 13.73 5.83
C ASN A 825 -48.61 13.57 5.44
N SER A 826 -48.00 12.39 5.67
CA SER A 826 -46.60 12.17 5.29
C SER A 826 -46.44 12.25 3.77
N ILE A 827 -45.71 13.28 3.33
CA ILE A 827 -45.35 13.49 1.93
C ILE A 827 -44.50 12.32 1.43
N SER A 828 -43.57 11.81 2.25
CA SER A 828 -42.70 10.69 1.88
C SER A 828 -43.51 9.41 1.58
N LEU A 829 -44.57 9.14 2.36
CA LEU A 829 -45.46 7.99 2.11
C LEU A 829 -46.40 8.20 0.93
N GLU A 830 -46.86 9.44 0.70
CA GLU A 830 -47.65 9.76 -0.50
C GLU A 830 -46.82 9.55 -1.76
N GLU A 831 -45.58 10.01 -1.74
CA GLU A 831 -44.65 9.95 -2.86
C GLU A 831 -44.07 8.54 -3.06
N ASP A 832 -43.86 7.75 -2.02
CA ASP A 832 -43.42 6.36 -2.11
C ASP A 832 -44.13 5.43 -1.11
N PRO A 833 -45.35 4.97 -1.44
CA PRO A 833 -46.14 4.11 -0.56
C PRO A 833 -45.54 2.70 -0.41
N ASN A 834 -44.67 2.28 -1.33
CA ASN A 834 -44.07 0.95 -1.34
C ASN A 834 -42.62 0.96 -0.83
N TRP A 835 -42.25 2.00 -0.07
CA TRP A 835 -40.85 2.25 0.27
C TRP A 835 -40.15 1.07 0.93
N LEU A 836 -40.85 0.31 1.78
CA LEU A 836 -40.28 -0.84 2.49
C LEU A 836 -39.87 -1.94 1.51
N LEU A 837 -40.75 -2.26 0.57
CA LEU A 837 -40.47 -3.23 -0.48
C LEU A 837 -39.28 -2.76 -1.35
N ARG A 838 -39.31 -1.49 -1.78
CA ARG A 838 -38.25 -0.91 -2.59
C ARG A 838 -36.91 -0.90 -1.84
N PHE A 839 -36.88 -0.56 -0.55
CA PHE A 839 -35.69 -0.62 0.29
C PHE A 839 -35.07 -2.03 0.28
N VAL A 840 -35.87 -3.07 0.57
CA VAL A 840 -35.39 -4.47 0.60
C VAL A 840 -34.85 -4.89 -0.77
N PHE A 841 -35.56 -4.52 -1.84
CA PHE A 841 -35.13 -4.79 -3.21
C PHE A 841 -33.82 -4.08 -3.56
N ILE A 842 -33.70 -2.78 -3.27
CA ILE A 842 -32.52 -1.97 -3.60
C ILE A 842 -31.28 -2.49 -2.88
N MET A 843 -31.38 -2.83 -1.59
CA MET A 843 -30.26 -3.45 -0.85
C MET A 843 -29.82 -4.76 -1.51
N GLY A 844 -30.77 -5.60 -1.92
CA GLY A 844 -30.48 -6.85 -2.63
C GLY A 844 -29.81 -6.63 -3.99
N THR A 845 -30.29 -5.65 -4.78
CA THR A 845 -29.66 -5.32 -6.07
C THR A 845 -28.26 -4.74 -5.90
N HIS A 846 -28.04 -3.97 -4.84
CA HIS A 846 -26.73 -3.40 -4.52
C HIS A 846 -25.72 -4.51 -4.23
N PHE A 847 -26.02 -5.39 -3.28
CA PHE A 847 -25.18 -6.54 -2.95
C PHE A 847 -24.92 -7.42 -4.17
N ALA A 848 -25.95 -7.75 -4.95
CA ALA A 848 -25.83 -8.56 -6.16
C ALA A 848 -24.89 -7.95 -7.21
N ALA A 849 -24.75 -6.62 -7.23
CA ALA A 849 -23.91 -5.90 -8.17
C ALA A 849 -22.50 -5.59 -7.62
N MET A 850 -22.16 -5.92 -6.37
CA MET A 850 -20.85 -5.62 -5.76
C MET A 850 -19.72 -6.65 -5.91
N PRO A 851 -19.94 -7.94 -6.27
CA PRO A 851 -18.86 -8.93 -6.28
C PRO A 851 -17.60 -8.52 -7.06
N PRO A 852 -17.65 -7.87 -8.25
CA PRO A 852 -16.43 -7.51 -8.99
C PRO A 852 -15.46 -6.58 -8.26
N PHE A 853 -15.95 -5.78 -7.30
CA PHE A 853 -15.13 -4.81 -6.57
C PHE A 853 -14.39 -5.42 -5.37
N HIS A 854 -14.64 -6.70 -5.08
CA HIS A 854 -14.17 -7.37 -3.87
C HIS A 854 -13.23 -8.53 -4.16
N PHE A 855 -12.77 -8.67 -5.41
CA PHE A 855 -11.73 -9.64 -5.76
C PHE A 855 -10.43 -9.32 -5.01
N SER A 856 -9.87 -10.35 -4.39
CA SER A 856 -8.54 -10.29 -3.79
C SER A 856 -7.50 -10.55 -4.86
N SER A 857 -6.53 -9.65 -5.00
CA SER A 857 -5.35 -9.84 -5.86
C SER A 857 -4.11 -10.07 -5.01
N GLU A 858 -3.15 -10.81 -5.56
CA GLU A 858 -1.79 -10.90 -5.01
C GLU A 858 -1.07 -9.55 -5.13
N HIS A 859 0.08 -9.39 -4.46
CA HIS A 859 0.89 -8.17 -4.47
C HIS A 859 1.32 -7.73 -5.88
N ASN A 860 1.43 -8.68 -6.82
CA ASN A 860 1.76 -8.42 -8.22
C ASN A 860 0.52 -8.15 -9.11
N GLY A 861 -0.66 -7.99 -8.52
CA GLY A 861 -1.93 -7.76 -9.22
C GLY A 861 -2.57 -9.03 -9.82
N THR A 862 -1.96 -10.21 -9.68
CA THR A 862 -2.52 -11.45 -10.21
C THR A 862 -3.70 -11.91 -9.35
N ILE A 863 -4.83 -12.25 -10.00
CA ILE A 863 -5.99 -12.85 -9.31
C ILE A 863 -5.77 -14.36 -9.20
N LYS A 864 -5.80 -14.89 -7.98
CA LYS A 864 -5.90 -16.34 -7.76
C LYS A 864 -7.37 -16.74 -7.70
N ASP A 865 -7.79 -17.52 -8.67
CA ASP A 865 -9.16 -18.05 -8.77
C ASP A 865 -9.35 -19.28 -7.88
N ASN A 866 -9.73 -19.04 -6.62
CA ASN A 866 -10.04 -20.06 -5.62
C ASN A 866 -10.99 -19.45 -4.59
N ILE A 867 -12.02 -20.19 -4.17
CA ILE A 867 -12.99 -19.78 -3.15
C ILE A 867 -12.36 -19.29 -1.84
N LEU A 868 -11.26 -19.89 -1.38
CA LEU A 868 -10.63 -19.47 -0.12
C LEU A 868 -10.06 -18.05 -0.20
N ILE A 869 -9.61 -17.65 -1.39
CA ILE A 869 -9.01 -16.35 -1.68
C ILE A 869 -10.10 -15.35 -2.09
N GLN A 870 -11.07 -15.81 -2.89
CA GLN A 870 -12.20 -15.04 -3.38
C GLN A 870 -13.47 -15.22 -2.53
N ARG A 871 -13.31 -15.40 -1.22
CA ARG A 871 -14.43 -15.61 -0.29
C ARG A 871 -15.34 -14.39 -0.17
N ARG A 872 -14.77 -13.18 -0.18
CA ARG A 872 -15.48 -11.90 -0.04
C ARG A 872 -16.52 -11.66 -1.15
N PRO A 873 -16.18 -11.76 -2.45
CA PRO A 873 -17.15 -11.53 -3.51
C PRO A 873 -18.26 -12.59 -3.52
N VAL A 874 -17.99 -13.82 -3.07
CA VAL A 874 -19.02 -14.87 -2.93
C VAL A 874 -19.95 -14.63 -1.74
N ALA A 875 -19.44 -14.20 -0.59
CA ALA A 875 -20.28 -13.83 0.55
C ALA A 875 -21.23 -12.66 0.21
N ILE A 876 -20.73 -11.64 -0.49
CA ILE A 876 -21.53 -10.51 -0.99
C ILE A 876 -22.61 -10.98 -1.97
N TYR A 877 -22.28 -11.90 -2.88
CA TYR A 877 -23.24 -12.51 -3.79
C TYR A 877 -24.39 -13.20 -3.05
N CYS A 878 -24.06 -13.98 -2.00
CA CYS A 878 -25.04 -14.65 -1.15
C CYS A 878 -25.98 -13.67 -0.42
N GLU A 879 -25.45 -12.57 0.11
CA GLU A 879 -26.29 -11.55 0.75
C GLU A 879 -27.28 -10.92 -0.26
N GLY A 880 -26.84 -10.61 -1.48
CA GLY A 880 -27.72 -10.13 -2.54
C GLY A 880 -28.89 -11.08 -2.83
N ILE A 881 -28.61 -12.39 -2.85
CA ILE A 881 -29.65 -13.42 -3.05
C ILE A 881 -30.68 -13.41 -1.91
N LYS A 882 -30.23 -13.34 -0.65
CA LYS A 882 -31.14 -13.33 0.51
C LYS A 882 -32.11 -12.15 0.42
N TRP A 883 -31.59 -10.93 0.26
CA TRP A 883 -32.39 -9.71 0.18
C TRP A 883 -33.38 -9.72 -0.99
N LEU A 884 -32.95 -10.17 -2.18
CA LEU A 884 -33.85 -10.26 -3.33
C LEU A 884 -34.95 -11.32 -3.14
N ASN A 885 -34.66 -12.44 -2.47
CA ASN A 885 -35.70 -13.41 -2.10
C ASN A 885 -36.68 -12.81 -1.08
N TRP A 886 -36.21 -12.04 -0.09
CA TRP A 886 -37.10 -11.38 0.87
C TRP A 886 -38.01 -10.36 0.19
N ALA A 887 -37.50 -9.58 -0.77
CA ALA A 887 -38.33 -8.69 -1.59
C ALA A 887 -39.38 -9.46 -2.40
N LEU A 888 -39.01 -10.60 -2.98
CA LEU A 888 -39.95 -11.48 -3.68
C LEU A 888 -41.01 -12.05 -2.74
N GLU A 889 -40.65 -12.45 -1.53
CA GLU A 889 -41.59 -12.96 -0.52
C GLU A 889 -42.59 -11.90 -0.07
N ILE A 890 -42.15 -10.63 0.06
CA ILE A 890 -43.04 -9.48 0.30
C ILE A 890 -44.01 -9.33 -0.89
N LEU A 891 -43.51 -9.30 -2.13
CA LEU A 891 -44.33 -9.20 -3.34
C LEU A 891 -45.35 -10.34 -3.47
N GLN A 892 -44.99 -11.55 -3.03
CA GLN A 892 -45.86 -12.72 -3.06
C GLN A 892 -46.84 -12.80 -1.89
N GLY A 893 -46.83 -11.85 -0.96
CA GLY A 893 -47.67 -11.88 0.24
C GLY A 893 -47.27 -12.95 1.26
N LYS A 894 -46.07 -13.52 1.15
CA LYS A 894 -45.53 -14.52 2.10
C LYS A 894 -44.95 -13.87 3.35
N ARG A 895 -44.64 -12.57 3.29
CA ARG A 895 -44.22 -11.73 4.41
C ARG A 895 -45.22 -10.61 4.63
N ASP A 896 -45.72 -10.52 5.85
CA ASP A 896 -46.63 -9.47 6.34
C ASP A 896 -45.89 -8.35 7.10
N HIS A 897 -44.60 -8.54 7.39
CA HIS A 897 -43.74 -7.58 8.04
C HIS A 897 -42.28 -7.72 7.57
N PHE A 898 -41.48 -6.68 7.82
CA PHE A 898 -40.02 -6.71 7.71
C PHE A 898 -39.43 -5.89 8.85
N LEU A 899 -38.68 -6.54 9.74
CA LEU A 899 -37.97 -5.91 10.87
C LEU A 899 -38.84 -4.95 11.70
N GLY A 900 -40.08 -5.36 11.99
CA GLY A 900 -41.02 -4.60 12.81
C GLY A 900 -41.91 -3.61 12.06
N VAL A 901 -41.68 -3.39 10.76
CA VAL A 901 -42.56 -2.58 9.91
C VAL A 901 -43.54 -3.50 9.18
N SER A 902 -44.83 -3.19 9.23
CA SER A 902 -45.86 -3.95 8.51
C SER A 902 -45.81 -3.68 7.00
N VAL A 903 -46.01 -4.73 6.20
CA VAL A 903 -46.16 -4.61 4.75
C VAL A 903 -47.60 -4.21 4.44
N GLN A 904 -47.79 -3.05 3.79
CA GLN A 904 -49.11 -2.62 3.35
C GLN A 904 -49.42 -3.18 1.95
N PHE A 905 -50.38 -4.09 1.87
CA PHE A 905 -50.93 -4.52 0.58
C PHE A 905 -52.10 -3.60 0.24
N SER A 906 -52.01 -2.87 -0.89
CA SER A 906 -53.18 -2.20 -1.44
C SER A 906 -54.20 -3.28 -1.85
N ASP A 907 -55.46 -3.13 -1.45
CA ASP A 907 -56.55 -4.13 -1.53
C ASP A 907 -57.00 -4.52 -2.97
N HIS A 908 -56.13 -4.39 -3.98
CA HIS A 908 -56.39 -4.86 -5.33
C HIS A 908 -55.89 -6.29 -5.55
N LYS A 909 -56.66 -7.24 -5.01
CA LYS A 909 -56.81 -8.64 -5.46
C LYS A 909 -55.50 -9.44 -5.75
N MET A 910 -54.85 -9.91 -4.69
CA MET A 910 -54.09 -11.17 -4.72
C MET A 910 -54.97 -12.33 -4.20
N ARG A 911 -55.99 -12.71 -4.97
CA ARG A 911 -56.67 -14.01 -4.81
C ARG A 911 -56.70 -14.72 -6.17
N GLY A 912 -55.87 -15.75 -6.29
CA GLY A 912 -55.69 -16.61 -7.47
C GLY A 912 -54.25 -16.45 -7.96
N VAL A 913 -53.35 -17.41 -7.79
CA VAL A 913 -53.44 -18.83 -8.18
C VAL A 913 -52.54 -19.64 -7.24
N ILE A 914 -53.07 -20.77 -6.72
CA ILE A 914 -52.28 -21.85 -6.10
C ILE A 914 -51.72 -22.73 -7.22
#